data_AF-A0A1Y2D5X9-F1
#
_entry.id   AF-A0A1Y2D5X9-F1
#
_cell.length_a   1.000
_cell.length_b   1.000
_cell.length_c   1.000
_cell.angle_alpha   90.00
_cell.angle_beta   90.00
_cell.angle_gamma   90.00
#
_symmetry.space_group_name_H-M   'P 1'
#
loop_
_entity.id
_entity.type
_entity.pdbx_description
1 polymer ?
#
loop_
_entity_poly.entity_id
_entity_poly.type
_entity_poly.pdbx_seq_one_letter_code
_entity_poly.pdbx_strand_id
1 'polypeptide(L)'
;MSTEYVPVVNDSRLVVVDSDENIKKRHDGYCGLMEYSIFKDPKANKSYIIYFMGLSLVGAFYYDHGEFFDYHGMYNFMVFCLFIIILDTLSLVLYKWYVFVGLKKFLIQFAIFLVCLSLILFFILRHFINIWGNGFLNKKIENGDKLCKVDRPIPWFDLLPIRQNFWTGSQSCSREEIFDAYFDSQNEKKFTITGCPKDYPMTYMIIPETRNMTYSEKKEHVMREVVNSRMESKVYKYTEPVALPDVEAVLAKCGEQDKLVVRLADRRVKPVKGPQPKDKLNILLIYIDAMGRRQFFRNLPKTQKIMESLHKSGKMHLNQFFRYGVVGFNTNANSLGLFAGVQWIKGKRGLPIWEDYRNNGYVSGETDDHCEDWDRQYNNRTTVSFDHELIAPFCLPEYHDRTGNPHGNFKGAYSILRRCLTGRYVHKYGIDYTKDFIKTYDGTNPWFFRASFIEAHEGTASVLSLMDDDLVDLFESLSDEALDRTAIIMMSDHGLHMGLCFLFTHQGFVEHKLPFLATLIPERFLKEYPELRKNLDDNEQKLISAYDIYATLKDLLNFDINREPHEKDGTGIDVSKAKFVNGKRKRSLEKKLGRLDDWLEDKESFGLYKNYEKRHWEEEKDIHNDHFLTKRNTTDDTVNGTIVWGKSLLRKMDYRKCENILIKPGDCVCN
;
A
#
# COMPACT_ATOMS: atom_id res chain seq x y z
N MET A 1 6.05 -35.82 -58.62
CA MET A 1 5.19 -35.07 -59.58
C MET A 1 5.33 -33.62 -59.20
N SER A 2 6.41 -32.93 -59.60
CA SER A 2 6.87 -32.50 -60.96
C SER A 2 6.76 -30.98 -60.94
N THR A 3 7.76 -30.13 -61.20
CA THR A 3 9.08 -30.23 -61.89
C THR A 3 9.70 -28.82 -61.70
N GLU A 4 10.92 -28.61 -61.19
CA GLU A 4 12.27 -28.74 -61.77
C GLU A 4 12.74 -27.65 -62.78
N TYR A 5 13.92 -27.06 -62.45
CA TYR A 5 15.09 -26.64 -63.28
C TYR A 5 14.95 -25.52 -64.38
N VAL A 6 15.69 -24.37 -64.36
CA VAL A 6 17.16 -24.03 -64.53
C VAL A 6 17.57 -23.91 -66.04
N PRO A 7 18.62 -23.17 -66.51
CA PRO A 7 19.25 -21.85 -66.24
C PRO A 7 19.66 -21.09 -67.57
N VAL A 8 20.69 -20.20 -67.53
CA VAL A 8 21.76 -19.83 -68.53
C VAL A 8 22.01 -18.30 -68.43
N VAL A 9 23.15 -17.70 -68.04
CA VAL A 9 24.63 -17.82 -68.25
C VAL A 9 25.18 -16.91 -69.37
N ASN A 10 26.33 -16.30 -69.04
CA ASN A 10 27.36 -15.57 -69.79
C ASN A 10 27.25 -14.05 -69.92
N ASP A 11 28.31 -13.23 -69.91
CA ASP A 11 29.75 -13.24 -69.53
C ASP A 11 30.38 -12.15 -70.42
N SER A 12 31.12 -11.19 -69.85
CA SER A 12 32.24 -10.55 -70.55
C SER A 12 33.07 -9.68 -69.60
N ARG A 13 34.36 -10.02 -69.56
CA ARG A 13 35.47 -9.45 -68.80
C ARG A 13 36.15 -8.27 -69.50
N LEU A 14 36.84 -7.45 -68.68
CA LEU A 14 38.16 -6.79 -68.84
C LEU A 14 38.46 -6.02 -70.15
N VAL A 15 39.10 -4.84 -70.13
CA VAL A 15 40.55 -4.65 -69.95
C VAL A 15 40.90 -3.17 -69.68
N VAL A 16 41.99 -2.99 -68.94
CA VAL A 16 42.70 -1.79 -68.45
C VAL A 16 43.57 -1.14 -69.55
N VAL A 17 43.83 0.18 -69.48
CA VAL A 17 45.18 0.85 -69.46
C VAL A 17 45.11 2.35 -69.85
N ASP A 18 45.81 3.15 -69.02
CA ASP A 18 46.40 4.51 -69.13
C ASP A 18 45.96 5.52 -70.21
N SER A 19 45.81 6.79 -69.81
CA SER A 19 46.83 7.83 -70.02
C SER A 19 46.34 9.24 -69.64
N ASP A 20 47.33 10.06 -69.32
CA ASP A 20 47.35 11.46 -68.90
C ASP A 20 46.50 12.48 -69.67
N GLU A 21 46.32 13.62 -68.99
CA GLU A 21 46.09 14.96 -69.55
C GLU A 21 44.80 15.21 -70.36
N ASN A 22 43.79 15.80 -69.71
CA ASN A 22 43.27 17.06 -70.26
C ASN A 22 42.68 18.00 -69.20
N ILE A 23 43.31 19.17 -69.21
CA ILE A 23 43.13 20.33 -68.36
C ILE A 23 41.86 21.11 -68.75
N LYS A 24 41.28 21.76 -67.72
CA LYS A 24 40.46 23.00 -67.71
C LYS A 24 38.92 22.88 -67.61
N LYS A 25 38.49 23.35 -66.43
CA LYS A 25 37.30 24.17 -66.14
C LYS A 25 35.96 23.43 -66.10
N ARG A 26 35.54 23.07 -64.88
CA ARG A 26 34.40 23.67 -64.15
C ARG A 26 33.91 22.66 -63.11
N HIS A 27 33.99 23.05 -61.85
CA HIS A 27 33.02 22.85 -60.76
C HIS A 27 33.74 22.61 -59.43
N ASP A 28 34.42 23.65 -58.96
CA ASP A 28 34.55 23.88 -57.52
C ASP A 28 33.23 24.46 -57.04
N GLY A 29 32.54 23.72 -56.18
CA GLY A 29 31.32 24.19 -55.52
C GLY A 29 30.58 23.03 -54.88
N TYR A 30 30.66 22.99 -53.54
CA TYR A 30 29.85 22.16 -52.63
C TYR A 30 30.33 20.73 -52.38
N CYS A 31 31.52 20.58 -51.80
CA CYS A 31 31.77 19.49 -50.85
C CYS A 31 32.92 19.87 -49.91
N GLY A 32 32.59 20.57 -48.84
CA GLY A 32 33.56 20.99 -47.84
C GLY A 32 33.01 22.16 -47.04
N LEU A 33 32.50 21.86 -45.84
CA LEU A 33 32.22 22.74 -44.69
C LEU A 33 30.97 22.25 -43.94
N MET A 34 31.06 21.06 -43.35
CA MET A 34 30.32 20.74 -42.12
C MET A 34 31.24 20.05 -41.10
N GLU A 35 32.51 20.43 -41.08
CA GLU A 35 33.42 20.15 -39.97
C GLU A 35 33.46 21.35 -39.03
N TYR A 36 33.03 21.13 -37.78
CA TYR A 36 33.55 21.82 -36.59
C TYR A 36 33.48 23.37 -36.55
N SER A 37 32.28 23.96 -36.54
CA SER A 37 32.12 25.37 -36.09
C SER A 37 31.41 25.54 -34.73
N ILE A 38 30.69 24.52 -34.24
CA ILE A 38 29.91 24.62 -32.99
C ILE A 38 30.81 24.60 -31.73
N PHE A 39 32.09 24.27 -31.84
CA PHE A 39 33.00 24.14 -30.70
C PHE A 39 34.08 25.24 -30.59
N LYS A 40 34.07 26.28 -31.43
CA LYS A 40 35.17 27.26 -31.48
C LYS A 40 35.01 28.52 -30.61
N ASP A 41 33.81 28.85 -30.14
CA ASP A 41 33.61 30.02 -29.26
C ASP A 41 32.96 29.62 -27.91
N PRO A 42 33.74 29.56 -26.82
CA PRO A 42 33.24 29.26 -25.48
C PRO A 42 32.18 30.28 -24.98
N LYS A 43 32.21 31.53 -25.48
CA LYS A 43 31.23 32.57 -25.09
C LYS A 43 29.89 32.40 -25.80
N ALA A 44 29.89 32.02 -27.07
CA ALA A 44 28.67 31.77 -27.84
C ALA A 44 27.87 30.58 -27.25
N ASN A 45 28.55 29.50 -26.84
CA ASN A 45 27.89 28.31 -26.28
C ASN A 45 27.23 28.57 -24.91
N LYS A 46 27.78 29.49 -24.11
CA LYS A 46 27.17 29.89 -22.83
C LYS A 46 25.85 30.66 -23.03
N SER A 47 25.77 31.48 -24.07
CA SER A 47 24.58 32.27 -24.40
C SER A 47 23.41 31.41 -24.88
N TYR A 48 23.67 30.34 -25.64
CA TYR A 48 22.61 29.43 -26.09
C TYR A 48 21.96 28.65 -24.93
N ILE A 49 22.76 28.16 -23.97
CA ILE A 49 22.22 27.45 -22.80
C ILE A 49 21.32 28.37 -21.97
N ILE A 50 21.77 29.60 -21.70
CA ILE A 50 20.99 30.60 -20.96
C ILE A 50 19.71 30.98 -21.73
N TYR A 51 19.79 31.08 -23.07
CA TYR A 51 18.65 31.37 -23.93
C TYR A 51 17.61 30.25 -23.90
N PHE A 52 18.03 28.98 -24.01
CA PHE A 52 17.12 27.84 -23.88
C PHE A 52 16.48 27.76 -22.49
N MET A 53 17.24 27.99 -21.42
CA MET A 53 16.68 28.10 -20.06
C MET A 53 15.63 29.20 -19.96
N GLY A 54 15.90 30.38 -20.55
CA GLY A 54 14.94 31.50 -20.58
C GLY A 54 13.67 31.18 -21.36
N LEU A 55 13.78 30.50 -22.50
CA LEU A 55 12.65 30.13 -23.35
C LEU A 55 11.77 29.06 -22.68
N SER A 56 12.40 28.11 -21.97
CA SER A 56 11.70 27.14 -21.13
C SER A 56 10.98 27.80 -19.95
N LEU A 57 11.57 28.81 -19.31
CA LEU A 57 10.93 29.58 -18.23
C LEU A 57 9.73 30.42 -18.73
N VAL A 58 9.79 30.95 -19.96
CA VAL A 58 8.66 31.66 -20.57
C VAL A 58 7.52 30.70 -20.93
N GLY A 59 7.84 29.50 -21.46
CA GLY A 59 6.83 28.44 -21.65
C GLY A 59 6.15 28.02 -20.35
N ALA A 60 6.88 28.06 -19.23
CA ALA A 60 6.34 27.81 -17.90
C ALA A 60 5.37 28.90 -17.38
N PHE A 61 5.51 30.15 -17.84
CA PHE A 61 4.61 31.26 -17.45
C PHE A 61 3.25 31.23 -18.17
N TYR A 62 3.17 30.61 -19.35
CA TYR A 62 1.95 30.50 -20.16
C TYR A 62 1.24 29.14 -20.01
N TYR A 63 1.48 28.48 -18.88
CA TYR A 63 1.12 27.10 -18.60
C TYR A 63 -0.32 26.93 -18.08
N ASP A 64 -1.01 25.88 -18.51
CA ASP A 64 -2.25 25.36 -17.90
C ASP A 64 -1.94 24.97 -16.43
N HIS A 65 -2.83 25.22 -15.48
CA HIS A 65 -2.62 24.96 -14.04
C HIS A 65 -3.45 23.79 -13.50
N GLY A 66 -4.14 23.04 -14.37
CA GLY A 66 -5.00 21.96 -13.94
C GLY A 66 -4.25 20.76 -13.35
N GLU A 67 -4.89 20.08 -12.39
CA GLU A 67 -4.41 18.85 -11.76
C GLU A 67 -5.21 17.61 -12.20
N PHE A 68 -6.06 17.74 -13.22
CA PHE A 68 -6.95 16.67 -13.69
C PHE A 68 -6.40 15.98 -14.95
N PHE A 69 -7.00 14.84 -15.32
CA PHE A 69 -6.61 14.16 -16.57
C PHE A 69 -6.97 14.96 -17.82
N ASP A 70 -8.01 15.80 -17.75
CA ASP A 70 -8.41 16.66 -18.88
C ASP A 70 -7.57 17.95 -18.95
N TYR A 71 -6.83 18.26 -17.86
CA TYR A 71 -5.99 19.44 -17.70
C TYR A 71 -4.70 19.03 -17.00
N HIS A 72 -3.72 18.55 -17.77
CA HIS A 72 -2.43 18.03 -17.28
C HIS A 72 -1.40 19.13 -16.97
N GLY A 73 -1.90 20.35 -16.81
CA GLY A 73 -1.24 21.56 -16.38
C GLY A 73 -0.59 21.52 -14.99
N MET A 74 -0.26 20.39 -14.38
CA MET A 74 0.67 20.40 -13.25
C MET A 74 1.64 19.24 -13.33
N TYR A 75 1.14 18.08 -13.78
CA TYR A 75 1.96 16.90 -14.06
C TYR A 75 2.99 17.17 -15.15
N ASN A 76 2.60 17.81 -16.26
CA ASN A 76 3.53 18.11 -17.35
C ASN A 76 4.64 19.05 -16.88
N PHE A 77 4.35 20.00 -15.99
CA PHE A 77 5.30 20.95 -15.43
C PHE A 77 6.20 20.34 -14.38
N MET A 78 5.69 19.47 -13.52
CA MET A 78 6.55 18.71 -12.63
C MET A 78 7.53 17.85 -13.42
N VAL A 79 7.05 17.18 -14.46
CA VAL A 79 7.88 16.38 -15.37
C VAL A 79 8.89 17.28 -16.11
N PHE A 80 8.45 18.41 -16.67
CA PHE A 80 9.32 19.38 -17.35
C PHE A 80 10.37 19.96 -16.43
N CYS A 81 9.99 20.42 -15.23
CA CYS A 81 10.91 20.95 -14.23
C CYS A 81 11.91 19.89 -13.78
N LEU A 82 11.46 18.67 -13.54
CA LEU A 82 12.34 17.58 -13.11
C LEU A 82 13.35 17.23 -14.21
N PHE A 83 12.92 17.15 -15.47
CA PHE A 83 13.84 16.91 -16.59
C PHE A 83 14.78 18.09 -16.85
N ILE A 84 14.26 19.32 -16.92
CA ILE A 84 15.07 20.52 -17.19
C ILE A 84 16.07 20.74 -16.07
N ILE A 85 15.63 20.76 -14.80
CA ILE A 85 16.53 21.03 -13.67
C ILE A 85 17.62 19.96 -13.60
N ILE A 86 17.27 18.68 -13.73
CA ILE A 86 18.26 17.59 -13.64
C ILE A 86 19.20 17.60 -14.85
N LEU A 87 18.65 17.67 -16.08
CA LEU A 87 19.46 17.59 -17.30
C LEU A 87 20.29 18.85 -17.50
N ASP A 88 19.77 20.04 -17.21
CA ASP A 88 20.52 21.30 -17.31
C ASP A 88 21.59 21.37 -16.22
N THR A 89 21.27 20.97 -14.99
CA THR A 89 22.28 20.92 -13.91
C THR A 89 23.40 19.94 -14.29
N LEU A 90 23.05 18.75 -14.77
CA LEU A 90 24.03 17.76 -15.23
C LEU A 90 24.86 18.31 -16.40
N SER A 91 24.21 18.94 -17.38
CA SER A 91 24.88 19.55 -18.53
C SER A 91 25.82 20.67 -18.11
N LEU A 92 25.42 21.52 -17.16
CA LEU A 92 26.25 22.58 -16.58
C LEU A 92 27.44 22.02 -15.80
N VAL A 93 27.25 20.94 -15.03
CA VAL A 93 28.34 20.24 -14.31
C VAL A 93 29.33 19.66 -15.32
N LEU A 94 28.86 18.94 -16.33
CA LEU A 94 29.71 18.37 -17.38
C LEU A 94 30.44 19.45 -18.18
N TYR A 95 29.75 20.55 -18.51
CA TYR A 95 30.34 21.69 -19.20
C TYR A 95 31.42 22.38 -18.34
N LYS A 96 31.13 22.65 -17.06
CA LYS A 96 32.12 23.25 -16.14
C LYS A 96 33.33 22.33 -15.95
N TRP A 97 33.10 21.02 -15.81
CA TRP A 97 34.17 20.03 -15.75
C TRP A 97 35.04 20.09 -17.00
N TYR A 98 34.42 20.04 -18.18
CA TYR A 98 35.08 20.16 -19.47
C TYR A 98 35.92 21.44 -19.59
N VAL A 99 35.34 22.61 -19.27
CA VAL A 99 36.03 23.90 -19.35
C VAL A 99 37.22 23.96 -18.39
N PHE A 100 37.09 23.38 -17.20
CA PHE A 100 38.13 23.40 -16.17
C PHE A 100 39.36 22.56 -16.52
N VAL A 101 39.17 21.37 -17.11
CA VAL A 101 40.29 20.43 -17.38
C VAL A 101 40.72 20.36 -18.85
N GLY A 102 39.91 20.86 -19.77
CA GLY A 102 40.10 20.76 -21.23
C GLY A 102 39.71 19.39 -21.81
N LEU A 103 39.41 19.36 -23.12
CA LEU A 103 38.77 18.22 -23.81
C LEU A 103 39.44 16.86 -23.53
N LYS A 104 40.75 16.75 -23.74
CA LYS A 104 41.47 15.47 -23.63
C LYS A 104 41.42 14.90 -22.20
N LYS A 105 41.63 15.75 -21.18
CA LYS A 105 41.55 15.33 -19.77
C LYS A 105 40.11 15.03 -19.36
N PHE A 106 39.15 15.83 -19.83
CA PHE A 106 37.74 15.62 -19.58
C PHE A 106 37.29 14.25 -20.08
N LEU A 107 37.60 13.89 -21.33
CA LEU A 107 37.23 12.58 -21.88
C LEU A 107 37.82 11.41 -21.08
N ILE A 108 39.08 11.50 -20.67
CA ILE A 108 39.73 10.46 -19.84
C ILE A 108 39.06 10.38 -18.47
N GLN A 109 38.89 11.52 -17.78
CA GLN A 109 38.31 11.55 -16.43
C GLN A 109 36.83 11.14 -16.45
N PHE A 110 36.08 11.54 -17.46
CA PHE A 110 34.67 11.16 -17.65
C PHE A 110 34.54 9.66 -17.94
N ALA A 111 35.43 9.10 -18.77
CA ALA A 111 35.48 7.65 -19.00
C ALA A 111 35.80 6.89 -17.70
N ILE A 112 36.81 7.34 -16.93
CA ILE A 112 37.13 6.77 -15.61
C ILE A 112 35.92 6.87 -14.68
N PHE A 113 35.25 8.02 -14.62
CA PHE A 113 34.05 8.22 -13.82
C PHE A 113 32.92 7.28 -14.20
N LEU A 114 32.64 7.10 -15.51
CA LEU A 114 31.63 6.17 -15.99
C LEU A 114 31.97 4.71 -15.64
N VAL A 115 33.25 4.32 -15.73
CA VAL A 115 33.70 2.99 -15.32
C VAL A 115 33.53 2.82 -13.80
N CYS A 116 33.96 3.79 -13.00
CA CYS A 116 33.78 3.75 -11.54
C CYS A 116 32.31 3.69 -11.14
N LEU A 117 31.46 4.54 -11.74
CA LEU A 117 30.02 4.55 -11.49
C LEU A 117 29.38 3.21 -11.88
N SER A 118 29.75 2.66 -13.04
CA SER A 118 29.25 1.36 -13.50
C SER A 118 29.66 0.23 -12.55
N LEU A 119 30.90 0.23 -12.06
CA LEU A 119 31.37 -0.73 -11.07
C LEU A 119 30.61 -0.59 -9.74
N ILE A 120 30.42 0.63 -9.25
CA ILE A 120 29.65 0.90 -8.02
C ILE A 120 28.22 0.38 -8.17
N LEU A 121 27.52 0.78 -9.24
CA LEU A 121 26.15 0.33 -9.51
C LEU A 121 26.08 -1.19 -9.67
N PHE A 122 27.05 -1.80 -10.33
CA PHE A 122 27.14 -3.25 -10.47
C PHE A 122 27.27 -3.95 -9.11
N PHE A 123 28.18 -3.50 -8.24
CA PHE A 123 28.37 -4.10 -6.93
C PHE A 123 27.16 -3.89 -6.00
N ILE A 124 26.54 -2.71 -6.03
CA ILE A 124 25.32 -2.42 -5.28
C ILE A 124 24.16 -3.29 -5.79
N LEU A 125 23.96 -3.35 -7.11
CA LEU A 125 22.91 -4.19 -7.70
C LEU A 125 23.15 -5.66 -7.37
N ARG A 126 24.39 -6.13 -7.43
CA ARG A 126 24.76 -7.51 -7.07
C ARG A 126 24.47 -7.80 -5.61
N HIS A 127 24.73 -6.84 -4.72
CA HIS A 127 24.34 -6.93 -3.31
C HIS A 127 22.82 -7.10 -3.19
N PHE A 128 22.02 -6.24 -3.83
CA PHE A 128 20.56 -6.33 -3.76
C PHE A 128 20.01 -7.63 -4.35
N ILE A 129 20.56 -8.14 -5.46
CA ILE A 129 20.22 -9.45 -6.01
C ILE A 129 20.47 -10.56 -4.96
N ASN A 130 21.57 -10.47 -4.22
CA ASN A 130 21.93 -11.46 -3.22
C ASN A 130 21.05 -11.41 -1.97
N ILE A 131 20.51 -10.23 -1.62
CA ILE A 131 19.68 -10.05 -0.42
C ILE A 131 18.18 -10.01 -0.69
N TRP A 132 17.73 -9.96 -1.95
CA TRP A 132 16.32 -9.86 -2.31
C TRP A 132 15.48 -10.98 -1.66
N GLY A 133 16.02 -12.20 -1.66
CA GLY A 133 15.39 -13.37 -1.06
C GLY A 133 15.51 -13.48 0.46
N ASN A 134 16.28 -12.61 1.13
CA ASN A 134 16.53 -12.70 2.58
C ASN A 134 15.31 -12.25 3.37
N GLY A 135 14.94 -13.03 4.36
CA GLY A 135 13.88 -12.76 5.31
C GLY A 135 14.40 -12.59 6.73
N PHE A 136 13.51 -12.75 7.69
CA PHE A 136 13.85 -12.75 9.11
C PHE A 136 14.81 -13.88 9.49
N LEU A 137 15.59 -13.67 10.56
CA LEU A 137 16.45 -14.69 11.17
C LEU A 137 17.45 -15.32 10.17
N ASN A 138 17.87 -14.53 9.17
CA ASN A 138 18.71 -14.97 8.05
C ASN A 138 18.14 -16.10 7.18
N LYS A 139 16.85 -16.44 7.33
CA LYS A 139 16.16 -17.38 6.44
C LYS A 139 16.04 -16.76 5.05
N LYS A 140 15.95 -17.60 4.01
CA LYS A 140 15.89 -17.15 2.62
C LYS A 140 14.79 -17.86 1.88
N ILE A 141 14.35 -17.25 0.78
CA ILE A 141 13.51 -17.96 -0.18
C ILE A 141 14.29 -19.14 -0.79
N GLU A 142 13.76 -20.34 -0.60
CA GLU A 142 14.39 -21.57 -1.07
C GLU A 142 14.04 -21.86 -2.53
N ASN A 143 14.87 -22.65 -3.21
CA ASN A 143 14.52 -23.22 -4.51
C ASN A 143 14.40 -24.73 -4.32
N GLY A 144 13.29 -25.35 -4.72
CA GLY A 144 13.11 -26.79 -4.63
C GLY A 144 12.07 -27.28 -5.64
N ASP A 145 12.21 -28.52 -6.11
CA ASP A 145 11.43 -29.07 -7.23
C ASP A 145 9.92 -29.11 -6.98
N LYS A 146 9.53 -29.22 -5.70
CA LYS A 146 8.11 -29.22 -5.27
C LYS A 146 7.62 -27.84 -4.81
N LEU A 147 8.51 -26.87 -4.69
CA LEU A 147 8.16 -25.52 -4.26
C LEU A 147 7.72 -24.68 -5.46
N CYS A 148 6.80 -23.75 -5.22
CA CYS A 148 6.51 -22.69 -6.17
C CYS A 148 7.81 -21.91 -6.46
N LYS A 149 8.26 -21.94 -7.71
CA LYS A 149 9.48 -21.23 -8.11
C LYS A 149 9.13 -19.77 -8.36
N VAL A 150 9.55 -18.91 -7.43
CA VAL A 150 9.37 -17.47 -7.54
C VAL A 150 10.37 -16.92 -8.54
N ASP A 151 9.87 -16.13 -9.50
CA ASP A 151 10.72 -15.39 -10.41
C ASP A 151 11.55 -14.35 -9.63
N ARG A 152 12.87 -14.34 -9.83
CA ARG A 152 13.77 -13.44 -9.09
C ARG A 152 14.02 -12.21 -9.95
N PRO A 153 13.47 -11.04 -9.59
CA PRO A 153 13.64 -9.85 -10.39
C PRO A 153 15.05 -9.28 -10.22
N ILE A 154 15.45 -8.46 -11.18
CA ILE A 154 16.60 -7.57 -11.00
C ILE A 154 16.12 -6.37 -10.17
N PRO A 155 16.65 -6.14 -8.95
CA PRO A 155 16.14 -5.15 -8.01
C PRO A 155 16.62 -3.73 -8.33
N TRP A 156 16.25 -3.21 -9.51
CA TRP A 156 16.62 -1.87 -9.95
C TRP A 156 16.08 -0.77 -9.03
N PHE A 157 14.90 -0.99 -8.44
CA PHE A 157 14.26 -0.04 -7.56
C PHE A 157 15.03 0.14 -6.25
N ASP A 158 15.77 -0.88 -5.79
CA ASP A 158 16.64 -0.78 -4.62
C ASP A 158 17.88 0.12 -4.86
N LEU A 159 18.23 0.42 -6.12
CA LEU A 159 19.29 1.38 -6.44
C LEU A 159 18.85 2.83 -6.22
N LEU A 160 17.54 3.08 -6.17
CA LEU A 160 17.01 4.40 -5.91
C LEU A 160 17.19 4.74 -4.42
N PRO A 161 17.37 6.02 -4.08
CA PRO A 161 17.34 6.43 -2.69
C PRO A 161 16.06 5.95 -1.99
N ILE A 162 16.18 5.58 -0.72
CA ILE A 162 15.03 5.20 0.13
C ILE A 162 13.96 6.29 0.11
N ARG A 163 14.39 7.56 -0.03
CA ARG A 163 13.51 8.72 -0.19
C ARG A 163 13.46 9.15 -1.64
N GLN A 164 12.42 8.72 -2.35
CA GLN A 164 12.22 9.10 -3.76
C GLN A 164 11.49 10.43 -3.91
N ASN A 165 10.83 10.89 -2.86
CA ASN A 165 10.06 12.12 -2.78
C ASN A 165 10.89 13.31 -2.24
N PHE A 166 12.20 13.37 -2.48
CA PHE A 166 13.09 14.34 -1.82
C PHE A 166 12.76 15.83 -2.08
N TRP A 167 11.98 16.15 -3.11
CA TRP A 167 11.48 17.50 -3.39
C TRP A 167 10.24 17.92 -2.57
N THR A 168 9.70 17.01 -1.75
CA THR A 168 8.42 17.21 -1.04
C THR A 168 8.51 17.98 0.28
N GLY A 169 9.70 18.46 0.63
CA GLY A 169 9.93 19.25 1.84
C GLY A 169 10.08 18.41 3.12
N SER A 170 9.71 18.99 4.26
CA SER A 170 9.85 18.36 5.58
C SER A 170 9.12 17.01 5.62
N GLN A 171 9.71 16.04 6.32
CA GLN A 171 9.07 14.77 6.62
C GLN A 171 8.42 14.77 8.01
N SER A 172 8.59 15.83 8.82
CA SER A 172 8.00 15.93 10.14
C SER A 172 6.63 16.59 10.13
N CYS A 173 5.66 16.01 10.84
CA CYS A 173 4.37 16.63 11.13
C CYS A 173 4.41 17.60 12.32
N SER A 174 5.48 17.61 13.10
CA SER A 174 5.59 18.45 14.29
C SER A 174 5.45 19.92 13.94
N ARG A 175 4.69 20.62 14.77
CA ARG A 175 4.50 22.08 14.73
C ARG A 175 4.51 22.62 16.15
N GLU A 176 4.64 23.95 16.27
CA GLU A 176 4.53 24.63 17.56
C GLU A 176 3.06 24.65 18.01
N GLU A 177 2.78 24.05 19.17
CA GLU A 177 1.45 24.04 19.78
C GLU A 177 1.31 25.24 20.72
N ILE A 178 0.26 26.05 20.52
CA ILE A 178 -0.08 27.20 21.39
C ILE A 178 -0.99 26.80 22.55
N PHE A 179 -1.50 25.57 22.54
CA PHE A 179 -2.36 25.02 23.58
C PHE A 179 -2.24 23.50 23.64
N ASP A 180 -2.78 22.90 24.69
CA ASP A 180 -2.88 21.45 24.82
C ASP A 180 -4.31 21.01 25.12
N ALA A 181 -4.65 19.79 24.69
CA ALA A 181 -5.92 19.16 24.93
C ALA A 181 -5.71 17.67 25.16
N TYR A 182 -6.33 17.13 26.20
CA TYR A 182 -6.18 15.74 26.61
C TYR A 182 -7.33 15.31 27.51
N PHE A 183 -7.44 13.99 27.75
CA PHE A 183 -8.28 13.45 28.81
C PHE A 183 -7.46 13.29 30.08
N ASP A 184 -7.79 14.05 31.12
CA ASP A 184 -6.99 14.13 32.34
C ASP A 184 -7.19 12.89 33.21
N SER A 185 -6.17 12.02 33.22
CA SER A 185 -6.16 10.80 34.05
C SER A 185 -6.30 11.06 35.55
N GLN A 186 -5.93 12.25 36.04
CA GLN A 186 -6.00 12.63 37.46
C GLN A 186 -7.37 13.21 37.85
N ASN A 187 -8.08 13.80 36.88
CA ASN A 187 -9.40 14.40 37.07
C ASN A 187 -10.48 13.56 36.39
N GLU A 188 -10.65 12.32 36.85
CA GLU A 188 -11.74 11.42 36.42
C GLU A 188 -11.83 11.21 34.88
N LYS A 189 -10.71 11.34 34.15
CA LYS A 189 -10.64 11.26 32.69
C LYS A 189 -11.50 12.31 31.97
N LYS A 190 -11.68 13.50 32.56
CA LYS A 190 -12.37 14.64 31.94
C LYS A 190 -11.54 15.25 30.82
N PHE A 191 -12.21 15.62 29.74
CA PHE A 191 -11.62 16.34 28.63
C PHE A 191 -11.23 17.75 29.08
N THR A 192 -9.96 18.11 28.88
CA THR A 192 -9.38 19.34 29.38
C THR A 192 -8.60 20.06 28.27
N ILE A 193 -8.81 21.37 28.16
CA ILE A 193 -8.04 22.27 27.28
C ILE A 193 -7.23 23.20 28.19
N THR A 194 -5.92 23.30 27.94
CA THR A 194 -4.99 24.12 28.74
C THR A 194 -4.05 24.93 27.85
N GLY A 195 -3.45 26.00 28.39
CA GLY A 195 -2.42 26.78 27.70
C GLY A 195 -2.93 27.74 26.61
N CYS A 196 -4.22 27.71 26.27
CA CYS A 196 -4.78 28.61 25.26
C CYS A 196 -4.66 30.10 25.68
N PRO A 197 -4.16 31.00 24.80
CA PRO A 197 -4.09 32.43 25.08
C PRO A 197 -5.45 33.04 25.46
N LYS A 198 -5.44 34.02 26.39
CA LYS A 198 -6.66 34.59 26.98
C LYS A 198 -7.64 35.21 25.97
N ASP A 199 -7.12 35.72 24.86
CA ASP A 199 -7.92 36.40 23.83
C ASP A 199 -8.51 35.43 22.80
N TYR A 200 -8.16 34.14 22.87
CA TYR A 200 -8.59 33.15 21.89
C TYR A 200 -9.80 32.35 22.38
N PRO A 201 -10.82 32.16 21.53
CA PRO A 201 -11.94 31.32 21.89
C PRO A 201 -11.49 29.86 21.97
N MET A 202 -11.85 29.20 23.06
CA MET A 202 -11.70 27.75 23.22
C MET A 202 -13.01 27.06 22.87
N THR A 203 -12.96 26.17 21.88
CA THR A 203 -14.11 25.34 21.51
C THR A 203 -13.68 23.89 21.33
N TYR A 204 -14.65 22.99 21.31
CA TYR A 204 -14.40 21.60 20.93
C TYR A 204 -15.59 21.05 20.16
N MET A 205 -15.32 20.07 19.31
CA MET A 205 -16.32 19.30 18.60
C MET A 205 -16.12 17.81 18.91
N ILE A 206 -17.22 17.11 19.12
CA ILE A 206 -17.21 15.66 19.29
C ILE A 206 -17.22 15.05 17.89
N ILE A 207 -16.25 14.19 17.60
CA ILE A 207 -16.22 13.48 16.32
C ILE A 207 -17.22 12.32 16.41
N PRO A 208 -18.17 12.19 15.46
CA PRO A 208 -19.20 11.16 15.52
C PRO A 208 -18.62 9.76 15.35
N GLU A 209 -19.17 8.79 16.07
CA GLU A 209 -18.82 7.38 15.89
C GLU A 209 -19.42 6.83 14.59
N THR A 210 -18.63 6.06 13.84
CA THR A 210 -19.07 5.40 12.61
C THR A 210 -20.07 4.27 12.87
N ARG A 211 -20.07 3.64 14.06
CA ARG A 211 -20.93 2.50 14.42
C ARG A 211 -22.41 2.83 14.35
N ASN A 212 -22.74 4.10 14.62
CA ASN A 212 -24.10 4.62 14.68
C ASN A 212 -24.54 5.16 13.32
N MET A 213 -23.73 5.01 12.28
CA MET A 213 -24.07 5.40 10.92
C MET A 213 -24.81 4.27 10.20
N THR A 214 -25.76 4.67 9.37
CA THR A 214 -26.47 3.78 8.46
C THR A 214 -25.55 3.27 7.35
N TYR A 215 -25.98 2.18 6.69
CA TYR A 215 -25.25 1.62 5.54
C TYR A 215 -24.97 2.65 4.43
N SER A 216 -25.94 3.52 4.12
CA SER A 216 -25.78 4.58 3.12
C SER A 216 -24.80 5.67 3.56
N GLU A 217 -24.77 5.99 4.85
CA GLU A 217 -23.85 6.99 5.40
C GLU A 217 -22.41 6.48 5.42
N LYS A 218 -22.20 5.16 5.54
CA LYS A 218 -20.89 4.52 5.46
C LYS A 218 -20.36 4.32 4.03
N LYS A 219 -21.05 4.82 3.00
CA LYS A 219 -20.68 4.60 1.59
C LYS A 219 -19.58 5.56 1.14
N GLU A 220 -18.38 5.04 0.88
CA GLU A 220 -17.32 5.75 0.14
C GLU A 220 -17.14 7.20 0.68
N HIS A 221 -17.20 8.20 -0.20
CA HIS A 221 -17.02 9.61 0.15
C HIS A 221 -18.18 10.21 0.98
N VAL A 222 -19.34 9.54 1.07
CA VAL A 222 -20.49 10.01 1.86
C VAL A 222 -20.13 10.04 3.34
N MET A 223 -19.34 9.08 3.81
CA MET A 223 -18.95 9.00 5.22
C MET A 223 -18.19 10.26 5.67
N ARG A 224 -17.29 10.76 4.82
CA ARG A 224 -16.57 12.01 5.06
C ARG A 224 -17.52 13.18 5.25
N GLU A 225 -18.53 13.30 4.38
CA GLU A 225 -19.50 14.39 4.44
C GLU A 225 -20.38 14.30 5.69
N VAL A 226 -20.82 13.09 6.04
CA VAL A 226 -21.61 12.82 7.24
C VAL A 226 -20.81 13.16 8.50
N VAL A 227 -19.54 12.73 8.59
CA VAL A 227 -18.65 13.03 9.72
C VAL A 227 -18.48 14.54 9.88
N ASN A 228 -18.11 15.24 8.80
CA ASN A 228 -17.87 16.68 8.84
C ASN A 228 -19.14 17.46 9.19
N SER A 229 -20.27 17.13 8.57
CA SER A 229 -21.57 17.76 8.83
C SER A 229 -22.02 17.59 10.29
N ARG A 230 -21.96 16.36 10.82
CA ARG A 230 -22.36 16.08 12.22
C ARG A 230 -21.44 16.79 13.22
N MET A 231 -20.13 16.79 12.98
CA MET A 231 -19.16 17.49 13.83
C MET A 231 -19.44 19.00 13.86
N GLU A 232 -19.65 19.62 12.69
CA GLU A 232 -19.86 21.06 12.55
C GLU A 232 -21.23 21.52 13.01
N SER A 233 -22.24 20.63 13.02
CA SER A 233 -23.58 20.93 13.51
C SER A 233 -23.62 21.29 15.00
N LYS A 234 -22.60 20.91 15.78
CA LYS A 234 -22.57 21.09 17.23
C LYS A 234 -21.17 21.42 17.76
N VAL A 235 -20.83 22.70 17.70
CA VAL A 235 -19.62 23.27 18.30
C VAL A 235 -19.88 23.69 19.74
N TYR A 236 -19.10 23.16 20.68
CA TYR A 236 -19.23 23.47 22.10
C TYR A 236 -18.20 24.51 22.53
N LYS A 237 -18.62 25.49 23.33
CA LYS A 237 -17.68 26.40 24.01
C LYS A 237 -17.05 25.68 25.19
N TYR A 238 -15.73 25.78 25.32
CA TYR A 238 -15.00 25.23 26.46
C TYR A 238 -14.85 26.30 27.55
N THR A 239 -15.24 25.96 28.78
CA THR A 239 -15.14 26.84 29.95
C THR A 239 -14.54 26.15 31.16
N GLU A 240 -14.78 24.84 31.30
CA GLU A 240 -14.26 23.99 32.37
C GLU A 240 -14.09 22.55 31.86
N PRO A 241 -13.34 21.68 32.59
CA PRO A 241 -13.18 20.27 32.22
C PRO A 241 -14.51 19.52 32.06
N VAL A 242 -14.66 18.79 30.95
CA VAL A 242 -15.94 18.17 30.55
C VAL A 242 -15.87 16.65 30.63
N ALA A 243 -16.88 16.03 31.25
CA ALA A 243 -17.00 14.56 31.27
C ALA A 243 -17.57 14.05 29.93
N LEU A 244 -16.77 13.29 29.17
CA LEU A 244 -17.15 12.70 27.87
C LEU A 244 -16.90 11.18 27.83
N PRO A 245 -17.47 10.39 28.75
CA PRO A 245 -17.08 9.00 29.00
C PRO A 245 -17.22 8.04 27.80
N ASP A 246 -18.14 8.34 26.89
CA ASP A 246 -18.49 7.54 25.72
C ASP A 246 -18.00 8.16 24.41
N VAL A 247 -16.90 8.92 24.46
CA VAL A 247 -16.34 9.60 23.30
C VAL A 247 -14.93 9.12 23.04
N GLU A 248 -14.69 8.66 21.82
CA GLU A 248 -13.38 8.22 21.34
C GLU A 248 -12.53 9.35 20.82
N ALA A 249 -13.14 10.36 20.18
CA ALA A 249 -12.38 11.42 19.54
C ALA A 249 -13.04 12.79 19.69
N VAL A 250 -12.21 13.78 20.01
CA VAL A 250 -12.59 15.18 20.19
C VAL A 250 -11.61 16.04 19.40
N LEU A 251 -12.14 16.97 18.61
CA LEU A 251 -11.34 18.01 17.97
C LEU A 251 -11.43 19.28 18.81
N ALA A 252 -10.36 19.58 19.54
CA ALA A 252 -10.23 20.80 20.33
C ALA A 252 -9.78 21.96 19.42
N LYS A 253 -10.21 23.19 19.71
CA LYS A 253 -9.77 24.40 19.02
C LYS A 253 -9.44 25.51 20.01
N CYS A 254 -8.34 26.21 19.75
CA CYS A 254 -7.94 27.45 20.41
C CYS A 254 -7.60 28.48 19.34
N GLY A 255 -8.51 29.44 19.11
CA GLY A 255 -8.43 30.30 17.94
C GLY A 255 -8.50 29.47 16.65
N GLU A 256 -7.49 29.58 15.80
CA GLU A 256 -7.37 28.83 14.53
C GLU A 256 -6.59 27.51 14.65
N GLN A 257 -5.99 27.22 15.82
CA GLN A 257 -5.24 25.97 16.00
C GLN A 257 -6.16 24.86 16.52
N ASP A 258 -6.10 23.71 15.84
CA ASP A 258 -6.91 22.54 16.12
C ASP A 258 -6.06 21.43 16.72
N LYS A 259 -6.56 20.67 17.70
CA LYS A 259 -5.86 19.49 18.26
C LYS A 259 -6.81 18.31 18.37
N LEU A 260 -6.47 17.22 17.67
CA LEU A 260 -7.20 15.97 17.75
C LEU A 260 -6.76 15.18 18.99
N VAL A 261 -7.73 14.81 19.81
CA VAL A 261 -7.53 13.93 20.97
C VAL A 261 -8.32 12.66 20.73
N VAL A 262 -7.63 11.53 20.70
CA VAL A 262 -8.24 10.18 20.57
C VAL A 262 -8.00 9.37 21.84
N ARG A 263 -8.92 8.46 22.16
CA ARG A 263 -8.80 7.47 23.22
C ARG A 263 -9.74 6.29 22.97
N LEU A 264 -9.52 5.19 23.69
CA LEU A 264 -10.53 4.15 23.84
C LEU A 264 -11.68 4.60 24.78
N ALA A 265 -12.93 4.46 24.36
CA ALA A 265 -14.09 4.83 25.18
C ALA A 265 -14.41 3.79 26.28
N ASP A 266 -14.74 4.26 27.50
CA ASP A 266 -14.68 3.47 28.75
C ASP A 266 -15.89 2.53 29.02
N ARG A 267 -16.93 2.47 28.17
CA ARG A 267 -18.21 1.81 28.53
C ARG A 267 -18.71 0.68 27.64
N ARG A 268 -17.99 0.31 26.58
CA ARG A 268 -18.57 -0.59 25.56
C ARG A 268 -18.55 -2.06 25.97
N VAL A 269 -17.38 -2.55 26.38
CA VAL A 269 -17.24 -3.86 27.01
C VAL A 269 -16.38 -3.71 28.25
N LYS A 270 -16.94 -4.06 29.41
CA LYS A 270 -16.21 -3.99 30.69
C LYS A 270 -15.13 -5.08 30.70
N PRO A 271 -13.86 -4.73 30.99
CA PRO A 271 -12.81 -5.73 31.17
C PRO A 271 -13.16 -6.67 32.34
N VAL A 272 -13.30 -7.96 32.05
CA VAL A 272 -13.59 -9.00 33.03
C VAL A 272 -12.30 -9.77 33.31
N LYS A 273 -11.81 -9.68 34.54
CA LYS A 273 -10.68 -10.50 34.98
C LYS A 273 -11.15 -11.95 35.15
N GLY A 274 -10.49 -12.85 34.45
CA GLY A 274 -10.71 -14.28 34.55
C GLY A 274 -9.59 -15.05 33.87
N PRO A 275 -9.42 -16.35 34.16
CA PRO A 275 -8.45 -17.16 33.44
C PRO A 275 -8.88 -17.26 31.97
N GLN A 276 -8.08 -16.72 31.07
CA GLN A 276 -8.22 -17.01 29.64
C GLN A 276 -7.69 -18.43 29.38
N PRO A 277 -8.49 -19.30 28.72
CA PRO A 277 -8.02 -20.62 28.29
C PRO A 277 -6.70 -20.50 27.49
N LYS A 278 -5.79 -21.46 27.68
CA LYS A 278 -4.46 -21.41 27.03
C LYS A 278 -4.54 -21.38 25.50
N ASP A 279 -5.54 -22.05 24.97
CA ASP A 279 -5.90 -22.22 23.57
C ASP A 279 -6.66 -21.01 22.99
N LYS A 280 -7.19 -20.12 23.83
CA LYS A 280 -7.90 -18.92 23.40
C LYS A 280 -6.96 -17.72 23.36
N LEU A 281 -6.31 -17.52 22.21
CA LEU A 281 -5.39 -16.40 21.99
C LEU A 281 -6.14 -15.12 21.62
N ASN A 282 -5.60 -13.98 22.04
CA ASN A 282 -5.90 -12.69 21.45
C ASN A 282 -5.32 -12.61 20.03
N ILE A 283 -5.92 -11.82 19.16
CA ILE A 283 -5.46 -11.58 17.80
C ILE A 283 -5.15 -10.10 17.62
N LEU A 284 -3.89 -9.77 17.33
CA LEU A 284 -3.51 -8.45 16.83
C LEU A 284 -3.15 -8.58 15.35
N LEU A 285 -3.99 -8.03 14.49
CA LEU A 285 -3.74 -7.95 13.06
C LEU A 285 -3.23 -6.56 12.70
N ILE A 286 -1.96 -6.46 12.33
CA ILE A 286 -1.35 -5.25 11.78
C ILE A 286 -1.39 -5.37 10.26
N TYR A 287 -2.31 -4.62 9.64
CA TYR A 287 -2.60 -4.66 8.22
C TYR A 287 -2.11 -3.38 7.55
N ILE A 288 -1.17 -3.49 6.61
CA ILE A 288 -0.56 -2.32 5.93
C ILE A 288 -0.69 -2.46 4.42
N ASP A 289 -1.65 -1.76 3.83
CA ASP A 289 -1.86 -1.70 2.38
C ASP A 289 -0.95 -0.61 1.77
N ALA A 290 -0.15 -0.82 0.72
CA ALA A 290 0.04 -1.96 -0.17
C ALA A 290 1.46 -2.57 -0.04
N MET A 291 1.81 -3.17 1.10
CA MET A 291 3.22 -3.50 1.39
C MET A 291 3.70 -4.83 0.76
N GLY A 292 4.66 -4.72 -0.16
CA GLY A 292 5.37 -5.87 -0.73
C GLY A 292 6.40 -6.48 0.24
N ARG A 293 6.68 -7.79 0.10
CA ARG A 293 7.61 -8.53 0.97
C ARG A 293 9.02 -7.95 0.98
N ARG A 294 9.56 -7.48 -0.15
CA ARG A 294 10.89 -6.82 -0.19
C ARG A 294 10.81 -5.37 0.32
N GLN A 295 9.71 -4.68 0.08
CA GLN A 295 9.46 -3.32 0.55
C GLN A 295 9.49 -3.21 2.09
N PHE A 296 8.95 -4.19 2.81
CA PHE A 296 9.06 -4.27 4.28
C PHE A 296 10.52 -4.11 4.75
N PHE A 297 11.44 -4.93 4.24
CA PHE A 297 12.85 -4.90 4.64
C PHE A 297 13.58 -3.63 4.20
N ARG A 298 13.06 -2.92 3.18
CA ARG A 298 13.61 -1.63 2.74
C ARG A 298 13.18 -0.49 3.66
N ASN A 299 11.93 -0.49 4.10
CA ASN A 299 11.30 0.67 4.73
C ASN A 299 11.13 0.55 6.24
N LEU A 300 11.09 -0.68 6.78
CA LEU A 300 10.84 -0.96 8.20
C LEU A 300 11.98 -1.75 8.88
N PRO A 301 13.26 -1.36 8.73
CA PRO A 301 14.38 -2.12 9.28
C PRO A 301 14.43 -2.14 10.81
N LYS A 302 13.88 -1.15 11.52
CA LYS A 302 13.84 -1.16 12.99
C LYS A 302 12.73 -2.09 13.49
N THR A 303 11.56 -2.04 12.85
CA THR A 303 10.46 -2.99 13.06
C THR A 303 10.93 -4.43 12.83
N GLN A 304 11.73 -4.67 11.78
CA GLN A 304 12.34 -5.99 11.56
C GLN A 304 13.15 -6.45 12.80
N LYS A 305 14.00 -5.58 13.34
CA LYS A 305 14.90 -5.91 14.46
C LYS A 305 14.13 -6.21 15.74
N ILE A 306 13.08 -5.45 16.07
CA ILE A 306 12.31 -5.71 17.29
C ILE A 306 11.54 -7.03 17.18
N MET A 307 10.97 -7.37 16.02
CA MET A 307 10.32 -8.67 15.80
C MET A 307 11.32 -9.83 15.98
N GLU A 308 12.55 -9.72 15.45
CA GLU A 308 13.59 -10.72 15.70
C GLU A 308 14.04 -10.78 17.15
N SER A 309 14.06 -9.64 17.86
CA SER A 309 14.39 -9.57 19.28
C SER A 309 13.37 -10.32 20.13
N LEU A 310 12.07 -10.13 19.85
CA LEU A 310 10.99 -10.88 20.49
C LEU A 310 11.16 -12.39 20.29
N HIS A 311 11.57 -12.81 19.09
CA HIS A 311 11.89 -14.21 18.84
C HIS A 311 13.09 -14.71 19.66
N LYS A 312 14.22 -14.00 19.59
CA LYS A 312 15.46 -14.37 20.28
C LYS A 312 15.29 -14.39 21.81
N SER A 313 14.34 -13.61 22.35
CA SER A 313 14.01 -13.62 23.77
C SER A 313 13.32 -14.90 24.26
N GLY A 314 12.78 -15.71 23.33
CA GLY A 314 12.01 -16.92 23.67
C GLY A 314 10.59 -16.67 24.16
N LYS A 315 10.06 -15.45 23.97
CA LYS A 315 8.66 -15.07 24.25
C LYS A 315 7.73 -15.38 23.08
N MET A 316 8.17 -15.10 21.86
CA MET A 316 7.39 -15.26 20.64
C MET A 316 8.11 -16.15 19.62
N HIS A 317 7.37 -16.90 18.81
CA HIS A 317 7.92 -17.62 17.67
C HIS A 317 7.63 -16.83 16.40
N LEU A 318 8.68 -16.43 15.68
CA LEU A 318 8.60 -15.61 14.48
C LEU A 318 8.68 -16.47 13.23
N ASN A 319 7.64 -16.40 12.39
CA ASN A 319 7.63 -17.03 11.08
C ASN A 319 7.41 -15.99 9.98
N GLN A 320 8.07 -16.21 8.84
CA GLN A 320 7.82 -15.47 7.61
C GLN A 320 7.34 -16.41 6.53
N PHE A 321 6.26 -16.04 5.85
CA PHE A 321 5.70 -16.83 4.77
C PHE A 321 6.16 -16.27 3.42
N PHE A 322 7.21 -16.87 2.86
CA PHE A 322 7.95 -16.34 1.71
C PHE A 322 7.17 -16.34 0.40
N ARG A 323 6.07 -17.10 0.33
CA ARG A 323 5.21 -17.26 -0.85
C ARG A 323 3.74 -17.05 -0.51
N TYR A 324 3.49 -16.01 0.29
CA TYR A 324 2.15 -15.45 0.35
C TYR A 324 1.85 -14.76 -0.99
N GLY A 325 0.80 -15.21 -1.68
CA GLY A 325 0.45 -14.78 -3.02
C GLY A 325 -0.95 -14.17 -3.09
N VAL A 326 -1.10 -13.19 -3.97
CA VAL A 326 -2.37 -12.50 -4.21
C VAL A 326 -3.37 -13.40 -4.96
N VAL A 327 -4.65 -13.30 -4.60
CA VAL A 327 -5.77 -13.98 -5.28
C VAL A 327 -6.50 -13.06 -6.27
N GLY A 328 -6.15 -11.77 -6.26
CA GLY A 328 -6.53 -10.80 -7.28
C GLY A 328 -5.63 -9.57 -7.25
N PHE A 329 -5.89 -8.63 -8.15
CA PHE A 329 -5.00 -7.51 -8.40
C PHE A 329 -4.95 -6.47 -7.26
N ASN A 330 -6.07 -6.22 -6.59
CA ASN A 330 -6.24 -5.13 -5.63
C ASN A 330 -6.95 -5.59 -4.35
N THR A 331 -7.18 -4.64 -3.44
CA THR A 331 -7.78 -4.85 -2.12
C THR A 331 -9.09 -5.61 -2.15
N ASN A 332 -9.95 -5.38 -3.13
CA ASN A 332 -11.28 -6.00 -3.17
C ASN A 332 -11.24 -7.53 -3.11
N ALA A 333 -10.40 -8.15 -3.95
CA ALA A 333 -10.34 -9.61 -4.03
C ALA A 333 -9.53 -10.23 -2.90
N ASN A 334 -8.39 -9.61 -2.56
CA ASN A 334 -7.50 -10.14 -1.54
C ASN A 334 -8.13 -10.01 -0.14
N SER A 335 -8.67 -8.85 0.19
CA SER A 335 -9.25 -8.59 1.50
C SER A 335 -10.58 -9.31 1.73
N LEU A 336 -11.43 -9.48 0.70
CA LEU A 336 -12.64 -10.31 0.83
C LEU A 336 -12.30 -11.80 1.06
N GLY A 337 -11.29 -12.31 0.36
CA GLY A 337 -10.79 -13.67 0.58
C GLY A 337 -10.17 -13.84 1.98
N LEU A 338 -9.49 -12.80 2.48
CA LEU A 338 -8.82 -12.76 3.77
C LEU A 338 -9.81 -12.69 4.95
N PHE A 339 -10.78 -11.77 4.88
CA PHE A 339 -11.63 -11.45 6.02
C PHE A 339 -12.95 -12.19 6.01
N ALA A 340 -13.46 -12.60 4.86
CA ALA A 340 -14.74 -13.30 4.76
C ALA A 340 -14.62 -14.72 4.18
N GLY A 341 -13.44 -15.12 3.69
CA GLY A 341 -13.25 -16.41 3.04
C GLY A 341 -14.03 -16.53 1.73
N VAL A 342 -14.41 -15.42 1.09
CA VAL A 342 -15.29 -15.41 -0.09
C VAL A 342 -14.53 -14.92 -1.32
N GLN A 343 -14.78 -15.53 -2.47
CA GLN A 343 -14.24 -15.05 -3.75
C GLN A 343 -14.90 -13.74 -4.17
N TRP A 344 -14.13 -12.84 -4.78
CA TRP A 344 -14.67 -11.63 -5.40
C TRP A 344 -15.53 -11.97 -6.63
N ILE A 345 -16.83 -12.01 -6.40
CA ILE A 345 -17.86 -12.18 -7.42
C ILE A 345 -18.90 -11.09 -7.16
N LYS A 346 -19.29 -10.36 -8.22
CA LYS A 346 -20.27 -9.27 -8.11
C LYS A 346 -21.55 -9.76 -7.41
N GLY A 347 -22.03 -8.99 -6.43
CA GLY A 347 -23.22 -9.30 -5.64
C GLY A 347 -23.03 -10.37 -4.55
N LYS A 348 -21.86 -11.03 -4.46
CA LYS A 348 -21.53 -11.95 -3.37
C LYS A 348 -20.78 -11.25 -2.26
N ARG A 349 -21.18 -11.53 -1.03
CA ARG A 349 -20.68 -10.92 0.22
C ARG A 349 -20.55 -11.99 1.29
N GLY A 350 -19.76 -11.78 2.33
CA GLY A 350 -19.55 -12.77 3.39
C GLY A 350 -19.59 -12.14 4.76
N LEU A 351 -19.69 -12.99 5.79
CA LEU A 351 -19.59 -12.54 7.17
C LEU A 351 -18.11 -12.30 7.47
N PRO A 352 -17.69 -11.07 7.82
CA PRO A 352 -16.31 -10.80 8.11
C PRO A 352 -15.91 -11.40 9.46
N ILE A 353 -14.64 -11.79 9.56
CA ILE A 353 -14.12 -12.63 10.64
C ILE A 353 -14.27 -12.00 12.03
N TRP A 354 -14.21 -10.68 12.15
CA TRP A 354 -14.38 -10.01 13.45
C TRP A 354 -15.77 -10.17 14.05
N GLU A 355 -16.83 -10.31 13.23
CA GLU A 355 -18.17 -10.62 13.74
C GLU A 355 -18.17 -12.00 14.39
N ASP A 356 -17.50 -12.99 13.79
CA ASP A 356 -17.37 -14.32 14.38
C ASP A 356 -16.62 -14.27 15.72
N TYR A 357 -15.53 -13.50 15.80
CA TYR A 357 -14.79 -13.31 17.05
C TYR A 357 -15.69 -12.68 18.12
N ARG A 358 -16.35 -11.58 17.79
CA ARG A 358 -17.26 -10.87 18.70
C ARG A 358 -18.37 -11.78 19.21
N ASN A 359 -19.00 -12.54 18.31
CA ASN A 359 -20.07 -13.48 18.66
C ASN A 359 -19.59 -14.66 19.54
N ASN A 360 -18.28 -14.94 19.57
CA ASN A 360 -17.67 -15.95 20.43
C ASN A 360 -17.03 -15.35 21.71
N GLY A 361 -17.51 -14.18 22.12
CA GLY A 361 -17.17 -13.53 23.38
C GLY A 361 -15.79 -12.88 23.39
N TYR A 362 -15.23 -12.58 22.22
CA TYR A 362 -14.09 -11.68 22.11
C TYR A 362 -14.55 -10.23 22.14
N VAL A 363 -13.74 -9.34 22.71
CA VAL A 363 -13.86 -7.92 22.43
C VAL A 363 -13.27 -7.67 21.05
N SER A 364 -14.05 -7.12 20.12
CA SER A 364 -13.55 -6.77 18.79
C SER A 364 -13.26 -5.28 18.68
N GLY A 365 -12.11 -4.92 18.12
CA GLY A 365 -11.77 -3.52 17.86
C GLY A 365 -11.05 -3.30 16.54
N GLU A 366 -11.13 -2.07 16.03
CA GLU A 366 -10.34 -1.65 14.90
C GLU A 366 -9.91 -0.18 14.96
N THR A 367 -8.83 0.11 14.23
CA THR A 367 -8.52 1.44 13.72
C THR A 367 -8.22 1.30 12.24
N ASP A 368 -8.70 2.25 11.45
CA ASP A 368 -8.37 2.35 10.03
C ASP A 368 -8.04 3.81 9.76
N ASP A 369 -6.78 4.08 9.42
CA ASP A 369 -6.32 5.43 9.16
C ASP A 369 -6.70 5.96 7.76
N HIS A 370 -7.67 5.28 7.14
CA HIS A 370 -8.40 5.68 5.97
C HIS A 370 -9.86 6.01 6.33
N CYS A 371 -10.42 7.10 5.77
CA CYS A 371 -11.85 7.42 5.89
C CYS A 371 -12.73 6.49 5.03
N GLU A 372 -12.68 5.18 5.28
CA GLU A 372 -13.53 4.16 4.66
C GLU A 372 -13.94 3.08 5.66
N ASP A 373 -15.12 2.49 5.47
CA ASP A 373 -15.60 1.35 6.26
C ASP A 373 -15.64 0.08 5.40
N TRP A 374 -14.68 -0.81 5.63
CA TRP A 374 -14.56 -2.08 4.91
C TRP A 374 -15.58 -3.13 5.33
N ASP A 375 -16.18 -3.03 6.52
CA ASP A 375 -17.23 -3.95 6.95
C ASP A 375 -18.42 -3.91 5.99
N ARG A 376 -18.80 -2.69 5.60
CA ARG A 376 -19.81 -2.41 4.57
C ARG A 376 -19.45 -2.98 3.18
N GLN A 377 -18.17 -3.20 2.90
CA GLN A 377 -17.75 -3.81 1.63
C GLN A 377 -17.85 -5.33 1.68
N TYR A 378 -17.61 -5.94 2.85
CA TYR A 378 -17.64 -7.40 3.01
C TYR A 378 -19.03 -7.95 3.29
N ASN A 379 -19.83 -7.25 4.09
CA ASN A 379 -21.22 -7.58 4.39
C ASN A 379 -22.15 -6.42 3.95
N ASN A 380 -23.44 -6.69 3.78
CA ASN A 380 -24.43 -5.67 3.38
C ASN A 380 -25.31 -5.26 4.57
N ARG A 381 -24.72 -5.03 5.74
CA ARG A 381 -25.46 -4.83 6.99
C ARG A 381 -25.37 -3.39 7.49
N THR A 382 -26.39 -3.02 8.26
CA THR A 382 -26.52 -1.73 8.96
C THR A 382 -26.01 -1.78 10.40
N THR A 383 -25.46 -2.92 10.85
CA THR A 383 -25.15 -3.22 12.26
C THR A 383 -23.73 -2.84 12.67
N VAL A 384 -23.52 -2.75 13.98
CA VAL A 384 -22.21 -2.61 14.63
C VAL A 384 -21.46 -3.95 14.54
N SER A 385 -20.30 -3.96 13.89
CA SER A 385 -19.47 -5.17 13.73
C SER A 385 -18.27 -5.23 14.68
N PHE A 386 -17.84 -4.06 15.16
CA PHE A 386 -16.81 -3.93 16.18
C PHE A 386 -17.34 -3.35 17.49
N ASP A 387 -16.82 -3.83 18.63
CA ASP A 387 -17.07 -3.17 19.90
C ASP A 387 -16.37 -1.82 19.97
N HIS A 388 -15.22 -1.66 19.31
CA HIS A 388 -14.41 -0.45 19.27
C HIS A 388 -13.94 -0.09 17.86
N GLU A 389 -14.08 1.16 17.41
CA GLU A 389 -13.71 1.54 16.04
C GLU A 389 -13.24 2.99 15.96
N LEU A 390 -12.03 3.21 15.47
CA LEU A 390 -11.48 4.54 15.21
C LEU A 390 -11.30 4.75 13.69
N ILE A 391 -12.32 5.34 13.05
CA ILE A 391 -12.31 5.65 11.61
C ILE A 391 -12.62 7.14 11.36
N ALA A 392 -13.69 7.65 12.00
CA ALA A 392 -14.18 9.01 11.76
C ALA A 392 -13.13 10.15 11.88
N PRO A 393 -12.15 10.12 12.80
CA PRO A 393 -11.14 11.19 12.87
C PRO A 393 -10.30 11.33 11.60
N PHE A 394 -10.16 10.26 10.84
CA PHE A 394 -9.42 10.27 9.58
C PHE A 394 -10.24 10.86 8.43
N CYS A 395 -11.50 11.21 8.64
CA CYS A 395 -12.31 11.96 7.68
C CYS A 395 -12.13 13.48 7.76
N LEU A 396 -11.30 13.97 8.68
CA LEU A 396 -11.14 15.40 8.95
C LEU A 396 -10.52 16.17 7.76
N PRO A 397 -10.92 17.43 7.51
CA PRO A 397 -10.51 18.23 6.35
C PRO A 397 -9.01 18.45 6.14
N GLU A 398 -8.22 18.42 7.21
CA GLU A 398 -6.76 18.56 7.13
C GLU A 398 -6.13 17.35 6.41
N TYR A 399 -6.70 16.15 6.61
CA TYR A 399 -6.23 14.92 5.99
C TYR A 399 -7.03 14.59 4.72
N HIS A 400 -8.36 14.56 4.79
CA HIS A 400 -9.24 14.31 3.64
C HIS A 400 -9.95 15.60 3.22
N ASP A 401 -9.60 16.14 2.04
CA ASP A 401 -10.19 17.38 1.53
C ASP A 401 -11.72 17.35 1.50
N ARG A 402 -12.35 18.50 1.77
CA ARG A 402 -13.82 18.64 1.76
C ARG A 402 -14.43 18.50 0.37
N THR A 403 -13.70 18.93 -0.65
CA THR A 403 -14.15 19.03 -2.03
C THR A 403 -13.09 18.44 -2.96
N GLY A 404 -13.50 17.85 -4.07
CA GLY A 404 -12.57 17.21 -5.01
C GLY A 404 -12.20 15.78 -4.61
N ASN A 405 -11.11 15.28 -5.17
CA ASN A 405 -10.66 13.90 -4.97
C ASN A 405 -9.98 13.73 -3.59
N PRO A 406 -10.58 12.99 -2.63
CA PRO A 406 -9.97 12.77 -1.32
C PRO A 406 -8.73 11.86 -1.35
N HIS A 407 -8.44 11.27 -2.50
CA HIS A 407 -7.37 10.30 -2.74
C HIS A 407 -6.29 10.88 -3.66
N GLY A 408 -5.92 12.14 -3.44
CA GLY A 408 -4.92 12.84 -4.24
C GLY A 408 -3.49 12.36 -3.97
N ASN A 409 -2.59 12.63 -4.91
CA ASN A 409 -1.17 12.28 -4.77
C ASN A 409 -0.41 13.18 -3.78
N PHE A 410 -0.98 14.34 -3.41
CA PHE A 410 -0.30 15.34 -2.57
C PHE A 410 -1.04 15.64 -1.26
N LYS A 411 -2.23 15.06 -1.06
CA LYS A 411 -3.03 15.21 0.16
C LYS A 411 -3.96 14.01 0.32
N GLY A 412 -4.22 13.60 1.55
CA GLY A 412 -5.06 12.45 1.88
C GLY A 412 -4.33 11.11 1.89
N ALA A 413 -5.12 10.05 1.93
CA ALA A 413 -4.67 8.68 2.19
C ALA A 413 -3.72 8.13 1.12
N TYR A 414 -3.70 8.66 -0.10
CA TYR A 414 -2.78 8.20 -1.16
C TYR A 414 -1.66 9.22 -1.44
N SER A 415 -1.47 10.17 -0.53
CA SER A 415 -0.42 11.17 -0.66
C SER A 415 0.97 10.54 -0.62
N ILE A 416 1.84 11.00 -1.52
CA ILE A 416 3.28 10.72 -1.52
C ILE A 416 4.03 11.60 -0.51
N LEU A 417 3.35 12.57 0.09
CA LEU A 417 3.86 13.39 1.18
C LEU A 417 3.62 12.68 2.52
N ARG A 418 4.32 13.15 3.56
CA ARG A 418 3.94 12.84 4.95
C ARG A 418 2.45 13.15 5.16
N ARG A 419 1.77 12.31 5.93
CA ARG A 419 0.35 12.47 6.25
C ARG A 419 0.24 12.99 7.67
N CYS A 420 -0.22 14.22 7.79
CA CYS A 420 -0.31 14.92 9.05
C CYS A 420 -1.76 15.20 9.40
N LEU A 421 -2.05 15.12 10.69
CA LEU A 421 -3.32 15.52 11.27
C LEU A 421 -3.04 16.16 12.63
N THR A 422 -3.40 17.44 12.75
CA THR A 422 -3.19 18.30 13.92
C THR A 422 -1.78 18.17 14.52
N GLY A 423 -0.76 18.34 13.68
CA GLY A 423 0.65 18.36 14.13
C GLY A 423 1.31 16.99 14.37
N ARG A 424 0.61 15.88 14.08
CA ARG A 424 1.12 14.52 14.28
C ARG A 424 0.95 13.69 13.00
N TYR A 425 1.73 12.61 12.87
CA TYR A 425 1.49 11.65 11.80
C TYR A 425 0.13 10.96 11.98
N VAL A 426 -0.56 10.73 10.88
CA VAL A 426 -1.89 10.08 10.86
C VAL A 426 -1.84 8.68 11.48
N HIS A 427 -0.92 7.80 11.05
CA HIS A 427 -0.75 6.46 11.61
C HIS A 427 -0.54 6.44 13.13
N LYS A 428 0.04 7.51 13.70
CA LYS A 428 0.33 7.57 15.14
C LYS A 428 -0.94 7.58 15.99
N TYR A 429 -2.04 8.16 15.49
CA TYR A 429 -3.33 8.08 16.19
C TYR A 429 -3.86 6.66 16.24
N GLY A 430 -3.76 5.90 15.14
CA GLY A 430 -4.15 4.50 15.10
C GLY A 430 -3.26 3.62 15.99
N ILE A 431 -1.95 3.85 16.00
CA ILE A 431 -1.01 3.14 16.88
C ILE A 431 -1.33 3.42 18.35
N ASP A 432 -1.51 4.68 18.75
CA ASP A 432 -1.82 5.03 20.14
C ASP A 432 -3.15 4.40 20.59
N TYR A 433 -4.18 4.43 19.73
CA TYR A 433 -5.46 3.80 20.00
C TYR A 433 -5.35 2.27 20.13
N THR A 434 -4.50 1.64 19.30
CA THR A 434 -4.16 0.21 19.41
C THR A 434 -3.52 -0.10 20.78
N LYS A 435 -2.59 0.75 21.23
CA LYS A 435 -1.92 0.60 22.54
C LYS A 435 -2.93 0.74 23.69
N ASP A 436 -3.83 1.71 23.61
CA ASP A 436 -4.90 1.91 24.60
C ASP A 436 -5.87 0.73 24.65
N PHE A 437 -6.25 0.16 23.50
CA PHE A 437 -7.06 -1.04 23.41
C PHE A 437 -6.37 -2.23 24.10
N ILE A 438 -5.13 -2.52 23.72
CA ILE A 438 -4.36 -3.64 24.28
C ILE A 438 -4.23 -3.46 25.79
N LYS A 439 -3.82 -2.27 26.25
CA LYS A 439 -3.67 -1.97 27.68
C LYS A 439 -4.97 -2.12 28.47
N THR A 440 -6.11 -1.77 27.88
CA THR A 440 -7.41 -1.86 28.54
C THR A 440 -7.85 -3.31 28.72
N TYR A 441 -7.56 -4.17 27.75
CA TYR A 441 -7.99 -5.56 27.75
C TYR A 441 -6.89 -6.57 28.14
N ASP A 442 -5.67 -6.11 28.38
CA ASP A 442 -4.56 -6.94 28.83
C ASP A 442 -4.92 -7.70 30.11
N GLY A 443 -4.69 -9.02 30.10
CA GLY A 443 -5.05 -9.89 31.20
C GLY A 443 -6.56 -10.13 31.42
N THR A 444 -7.47 -9.64 30.56
CA THR A 444 -8.93 -9.70 30.79
C THR A 444 -9.70 -10.57 29.79
N ASN A 445 -10.62 -10.01 28.99
CA ASN A 445 -11.37 -10.69 27.94
C ASN A 445 -10.45 -11.05 26.77
N PRO A 446 -10.68 -12.17 26.07
CA PRO A 446 -10.00 -12.42 24.81
C PRO A 446 -10.42 -11.34 23.80
N TRP A 447 -9.52 -10.93 22.91
CA TRP A 447 -9.81 -9.85 21.98
C TRP A 447 -9.26 -10.05 20.57
N PHE A 448 -9.93 -9.44 19.60
CA PHE A 448 -9.50 -9.34 18.21
C PHE A 448 -9.35 -7.85 17.90
N PHE A 449 -8.17 -7.43 17.46
CA PHE A 449 -7.91 -6.05 17.10
C PHE A 449 -7.27 -5.96 15.72
N ARG A 450 -7.87 -5.16 14.83
CA ARG A 450 -7.32 -4.85 13.51
C ARG A 450 -6.80 -3.42 13.49
N ALA A 451 -5.49 -3.28 13.34
CA ALA A 451 -4.83 -2.00 13.08
C ALA A 451 -4.50 -1.90 11.59
N SER A 452 -5.33 -1.16 10.85
CA SER A 452 -5.18 -0.93 9.41
C SER A 452 -4.48 0.40 9.14
N PHE A 453 -3.55 0.36 8.19
CA PHE A 453 -2.67 1.48 7.82
C PHE A 453 -2.52 1.57 6.30
N ILE A 454 -2.53 2.79 5.76
CA ILE A 454 -2.51 3.04 4.32
C ILE A 454 -1.17 3.65 3.83
N GLU A 455 -0.14 3.73 4.68
CA GLU A 455 1.16 4.40 4.41
C GLU A 455 1.98 3.77 3.29
N ALA A 456 1.74 2.50 2.97
CA ALA A 456 2.38 1.84 1.84
C ALA A 456 1.61 2.08 0.53
N HIS A 457 0.39 2.61 0.57
CA HIS A 457 -0.47 2.81 -0.59
C HIS A 457 -0.17 4.15 -1.30
N GLU A 458 1.04 4.29 -1.84
CA GLU A 458 1.46 5.46 -2.63
C GLU A 458 2.62 5.13 -3.60
N GLY A 459 2.75 5.91 -4.68
CA GLY A 459 3.58 5.54 -5.85
C GLY A 459 5.10 5.62 -5.69
N THR A 460 5.63 6.11 -4.56
CA THR A 460 7.07 6.29 -4.31
C THR A 460 7.66 5.25 -3.35
N ALA A 461 6.81 4.44 -2.72
CA ALA A 461 7.17 3.50 -1.66
C ALA A 461 7.98 4.12 -0.51
N SER A 462 7.91 5.43 -0.28
CA SER A 462 8.74 6.17 0.68
C SER A 462 8.00 6.49 1.98
N VAL A 463 6.68 6.72 1.92
CA VAL A 463 5.90 7.18 3.09
C VAL A 463 5.88 6.14 4.22
N LEU A 464 5.82 4.85 3.87
CA LEU A 464 5.91 3.73 4.83
C LEU A 464 7.08 3.84 5.82
N SER A 465 8.22 4.40 5.40
CA SER A 465 9.39 4.52 6.28
C SER A 465 9.19 5.47 7.46
N LEU A 466 8.16 6.33 7.42
CA LEU A 466 7.83 7.25 8.51
C LEU A 466 7.19 6.54 9.71
N MET A 467 6.67 5.33 9.53
CA MET A 467 6.04 4.53 10.60
C MET A 467 7.04 3.70 11.42
N ASP A 468 8.28 3.51 10.94
CA ASP A 468 9.19 2.49 11.48
C ASP A 468 9.46 2.67 12.99
N ASP A 469 9.64 3.92 13.43
CA ASP A 469 9.84 4.22 14.86
C ASP A 469 8.56 4.04 15.69
N ASP A 470 7.39 4.40 15.14
CA ASP A 470 6.13 4.27 15.86
C ASP A 470 5.67 2.80 15.96
N LEU A 471 5.98 1.96 14.98
CA LEU A 471 5.76 0.51 15.05
C LEU A 471 6.68 -0.15 16.09
N VAL A 472 7.92 0.32 16.23
CA VAL A 472 8.81 -0.14 17.32
C VAL A 472 8.22 0.20 18.67
N ASP A 473 7.74 1.44 18.86
CA ASP A 473 7.07 1.87 20.09
C ASP A 473 5.81 1.04 20.40
N LEU A 474 5.05 0.63 19.38
CA LEU A 474 3.94 -0.33 19.57
C LEU A 474 4.44 -1.65 20.15
N PHE A 475 5.44 -2.29 19.52
CA PHE A 475 5.98 -3.58 19.99
C PHE A 475 6.62 -3.49 21.38
N GLU A 476 7.35 -2.42 21.68
CA GLU A 476 7.99 -2.19 22.99
C GLU A 476 6.97 -1.91 24.10
N SER A 477 5.78 -1.41 23.76
CA SER A 477 4.71 -1.17 24.72
C SER A 477 3.94 -2.43 25.14
N LEU A 478 4.11 -3.55 24.43
CA LEU A 478 3.45 -4.81 24.76
C LEU A 478 4.03 -5.38 26.06
N SER A 479 3.16 -5.62 27.04
CA SER A 479 3.53 -6.27 28.29
C SER A 479 3.89 -7.75 28.06
N ASP A 480 4.54 -8.37 29.04
CA ASP A 480 4.78 -9.82 29.02
C ASP A 480 3.47 -10.62 28.97
N GLU A 481 2.41 -10.13 29.65
CA GLU A 481 1.09 -10.76 29.63
C GLU A 481 0.41 -10.64 28.26
N ALA A 482 0.57 -9.50 27.58
CA ALA A 482 0.06 -9.28 26.23
C ALA A 482 0.80 -10.19 25.23
N LEU A 483 2.12 -10.26 25.29
CA LEU A 483 2.94 -11.12 24.43
C LEU A 483 2.58 -12.61 24.63
N ASP A 484 2.43 -13.07 25.87
CA ASP A 484 2.14 -14.48 26.18
C ASP A 484 0.75 -14.97 25.73
N ARG A 485 -0.15 -14.05 25.37
CA ARG A 485 -1.55 -14.34 25.03
C ARG A 485 -1.95 -13.94 23.62
N THR A 486 -1.10 -13.24 22.87
CA THR A 486 -1.50 -12.62 21.59
C THR A 486 -0.78 -13.24 20.40
N ALA A 487 -1.54 -13.81 19.46
CA ALA A 487 -1.06 -14.06 18.12
C ALA A 487 -1.03 -12.74 17.35
N ILE A 488 0.17 -12.29 16.97
CA ILE A 488 0.36 -11.07 16.17
C ILE A 488 0.57 -11.50 14.72
N ILE A 489 -0.25 -10.98 13.82
CA ILE A 489 -0.16 -11.20 12.38
C ILE A 489 0.13 -9.84 11.75
N MET A 490 1.29 -9.69 11.11
CA MET A 490 1.61 -8.49 10.35
C MET A 490 1.60 -8.84 8.86
N MET A 491 0.77 -8.15 8.09
CA MET A 491 0.58 -8.49 6.69
C MET A 491 0.14 -7.32 5.81
N SER A 492 0.23 -7.55 4.51
CA SER A 492 -0.50 -6.79 3.49
C SER A 492 -1.46 -7.73 2.77
N ASP A 493 -2.37 -7.22 1.97
CA ASP A 493 -3.22 -7.99 1.06
C ASP A 493 -2.60 -8.13 -0.33
N HIS A 494 -1.94 -7.08 -0.83
CA HIS A 494 -1.10 -7.07 -2.02
C HIS A 494 0.19 -6.25 -1.81
N GLY A 495 1.16 -6.37 -2.70
CA GLY A 495 2.27 -5.41 -2.75
C GLY A 495 1.92 -4.15 -3.53
N LEU A 496 2.86 -3.24 -3.69
CA LEU A 496 2.60 -1.95 -4.31
C LEU A 496 2.30 -2.10 -5.82
N HIS A 497 1.09 -1.72 -6.23
CA HIS A 497 0.66 -1.70 -7.63
C HIS A 497 0.59 -0.28 -8.24
N MET A 498 1.19 0.69 -7.57
CA MET A 498 1.17 2.10 -7.95
C MET A 498 2.58 2.61 -8.26
N GLY A 499 2.66 3.66 -9.08
CA GLY A 499 3.90 4.36 -9.37
C GLY A 499 4.83 3.67 -10.38
N LEU A 500 5.98 4.29 -10.59
CA LEU A 500 6.89 3.93 -11.69
C LEU A 500 7.50 2.53 -11.54
N CYS A 501 7.72 2.09 -10.28
CA CYS A 501 8.26 0.76 -10.01
C CYS A 501 7.38 -0.32 -10.62
N PHE A 502 6.09 -0.29 -10.30
CA PHE A 502 5.11 -1.25 -10.78
C PHE A 502 4.93 -1.14 -12.30
N LEU A 503 4.68 0.07 -12.80
CA LEU A 503 4.39 0.31 -14.22
C LEU A 503 5.55 -0.09 -15.15
N PHE A 504 6.79 0.19 -14.76
CA PHE A 504 7.94 0.11 -15.68
C PHE A 504 8.97 -0.96 -15.34
N THR A 505 8.92 -1.60 -14.16
CA THR A 505 9.87 -2.69 -13.81
C THR A 505 9.22 -4.07 -13.58
N HIS A 506 9.90 -5.14 -13.99
CA HIS A 506 9.47 -6.51 -13.66
C HIS A 506 9.54 -6.76 -12.14
N GLN A 507 10.45 -6.08 -11.43
CA GLN A 507 10.52 -6.09 -9.96
C GLN A 507 9.19 -5.71 -9.31
N GLY A 508 8.58 -4.59 -9.73
CA GLY A 508 7.33 -4.12 -9.16
C GLY A 508 6.19 -5.15 -9.29
N PHE A 509 6.11 -5.85 -10.42
CA PHE A 509 5.13 -6.91 -10.63
C PHE A 509 5.34 -8.12 -9.73
N VAL A 510 6.59 -8.55 -9.55
CA VAL A 510 6.92 -9.65 -8.63
C VAL A 510 6.64 -9.25 -7.19
N GLU A 511 7.01 -8.03 -6.78
CA GLU A 511 6.76 -7.53 -5.42
C GLU A 511 5.27 -7.31 -5.13
N HIS A 512 4.47 -6.89 -6.12
CA HIS A 512 3.02 -6.81 -6.03
C HIS A 512 2.37 -8.16 -5.69
N LYS A 513 2.82 -9.22 -6.37
CA LYS A 513 2.31 -10.59 -6.17
C LYS A 513 2.88 -11.32 -4.97
N LEU A 514 3.85 -10.71 -4.26
CA LEU A 514 4.46 -11.23 -3.03
C LEU A 514 4.26 -10.22 -1.91
N PRO A 515 3.06 -10.11 -1.35
CA PRO A 515 2.79 -9.21 -0.25
C PRO A 515 3.54 -9.71 0.98
N PHE A 516 3.77 -8.81 1.94
CA PHE A 516 4.38 -9.21 3.19
C PHE A 516 3.41 -10.02 4.06
N LEU A 517 3.92 -11.08 4.71
CA LEU A 517 3.20 -11.84 5.73
C LEU A 517 4.20 -12.43 6.74
N ALA A 518 4.02 -12.07 8.01
CA ALA A 518 4.75 -12.65 9.14
C ALA A 518 3.82 -12.84 10.34
N THR A 519 4.16 -13.83 11.18
CA THR A 519 3.42 -14.12 12.41
C THR A 519 4.38 -14.18 13.60
N LEU A 520 3.96 -13.63 14.72
CA LEU A 520 4.53 -13.86 16.03
C LEU A 520 3.48 -14.60 16.86
N ILE A 521 3.72 -15.89 17.11
CA ILE A 521 2.82 -16.73 17.92
C ILE A 521 3.45 -16.93 19.31
N PRO A 522 2.68 -16.82 20.42
CA PRO A 522 3.24 -16.95 21.76
C PRO A 522 3.91 -18.32 21.97
N GLU A 523 5.13 -18.31 22.50
CA GLU A 523 5.88 -19.54 22.82
C GLU A 523 5.15 -20.39 23.85
N ARG A 524 4.37 -19.75 24.74
CA ARG A 524 3.48 -20.44 25.68
C ARG A 524 2.50 -21.40 24.98
N PHE A 525 1.89 -20.95 23.88
CA PHE A 525 0.93 -21.75 23.10
C PHE A 525 1.65 -22.88 22.34
N LEU A 526 2.77 -22.57 21.69
CA LEU A 526 3.50 -23.53 20.87
C LEU A 526 4.27 -24.60 21.67
N LYS A 527 4.59 -24.34 22.94
CA LYS A 527 5.16 -25.35 23.84
C LYS A 527 4.14 -26.42 24.23
N GLU A 528 2.86 -26.05 24.31
CA GLU A 528 1.77 -26.99 24.58
C GLU A 528 1.46 -27.85 23.34
N TYR A 529 1.64 -27.29 22.13
CA TYR A 529 1.37 -27.95 20.85
C TYR A 529 2.59 -27.92 19.90
N PRO A 530 3.66 -28.68 20.18
CA PRO A 530 4.91 -28.64 19.42
C PRO A 530 4.75 -28.97 17.92
N GLU A 531 3.76 -29.77 17.55
CA GLU A 531 3.40 -30.08 16.18
C GLU A 531 2.97 -28.84 15.38
N LEU A 532 2.33 -27.86 16.02
CA LEU A 532 1.93 -26.62 15.35
C LEU A 532 3.15 -25.74 15.07
N ARG A 533 4.11 -25.70 16.00
CA ARG A 533 5.39 -25.00 15.78
C ARG A 533 6.10 -25.57 14.55
N LYS A 534 6.21 -26.90 14.50
CA LYS A 534 6.81 -27.59 13.37
C LYS A 534 6.06 -27.30 12.07
N ASN A 535 4.73 -27.31 12.08
CA ASN A 535 3.94 -26.97 10.90
C ASN A 535 4.20 -25.52 10.44
N LEU A 536 4.19 -24.55 11.36
CA LEU A 536 4.51 -23.15 11.03
C LEU A 536 5.89 -23.03 10.36
N ASP A 537 6.91 -23.68 10.92
CA ASP A 537 8.26 -23.69 10.37
C ASP A 537 8.32 -24.35 8.99
N ASP A 538 7.67 -25.51 8.82
CA ASP A 538 7.60 -26.25 7.54
C ASP A 538 6.79 -25.48 6.47
N ASN A 539 5.84 -24.63 6.89
CA ASN A 539 4.93 -23.89 6.03
C ASN A 539 5.53 -22.58 5.49
N GLU A 540 6.62 -22.05 6.06
CA GLU A 540 7.23 -20.78 5.64
C GLU A 540 7.55 -20.71 4.14
N GLN A 541 7.90 -21.84 3.55
CA GLN A 541 8.25 -21.93 2.13
C GLN A 541 7.06 -22.35 1.25
N LYS A 542 5.91 -22.69 1.83
CA LYS A 542 4.73 -23.13 1.07
C LYS A 542 4.00 -21.96 0.44
N LEU A 543 3.37 -22.22 -0.69
CA LEU A 543 2.50 -21.24 -1.35
C LEU A 543 1.24 -21.07 -0.50
N ILE A 544 0.93 -19.83 -0.13
CA ILE A 544 -0.17 -19.42 0.75
C ILE A 544 -1.01 -18.37 0.04
N SER A 545 -2.32 -18.36 0.25
CA SER A 545 -3.22 -17.32 -0.23
C SER A 545 -4.08 -16.73 0.88
N ALA A 546 -4.84 -15.68 0.58
CA ALA A 546 -5.75 -15.03 1.52
C ALA A 546 -6.72 -16.01 2.21
N TYR A 547 -7.18 -17.06 1.51
CA TYR A 547 -8.08 -18.08 2.07
C TYR A 547 -7.43 -18.94 3.17
N ASP A 548 -6.11 -19.15 3.11
CA ASP A 548 -5.37 -19.86 4.16
C ASP A 548 -5.28 -19.00 5.43
N ILE A 549 -5.20 -17.67 5.28
CA ILE A 549 -5.20 -16.73 6.41
C ILE A 549 -6.58 -16.68 7.06
N TYR A 550 -7.65 -16.60 6.25
CA TYR A 550 -9.02 -16.74 6.76
C TYR A 550 -9.20 -18.04 7.57
N ALA A 551 -8.74 -19.17 7.02
CA ALA A 551 -8.78 -20.45 7.72
C ALA A 551 -7.95 -20.43 9.01
N THR A 552 -6.81 -19.74 9.04
CA THR A 552 -5.98 -19.59 10.25
C THR A 552 -6.70 -18.78 11.33
N LEU A 553 -7.35 -17.67 10.96
CA LEU A 553 -8.14 -16.88 11.90
C LEU A 553 -9.33 -17.66 12.46
N LYS A 554 -10.00 -18.47 11.63
CA LYS A 554 -11.06 -19.39 12.09
C LYS A 554 -10.51 -20.51 13.01
N ASP A 555 -9.31 -21.01 12.73
CA ASP A 555 -8.65 -22.03 13.56
C ASP A 555 -8.28 -21.49 14.93
N LEU A 556 -7.77 -20.26 15.01
CA LEU A 556 -7.47 -19.59 16.28
C LEU A 556 -8.72 -19.20 17.09
N LEU A 557 -9.83 -18.89 16.41
CA LEU A 557 -11.09 -18.51 17.05
C LEU A 557 -11.68 -19.66 17.87
N ASN A 558 -11.71 -20.84 17.29
CA ASN A 558 -12.26 -22.05 17.88
C ASN A 558 -11.24 -23.16 17.70
N PHE A 559 -10.15 -23.11 18.46
CA PHE A 559 -9.04 -24.04 18.31
C PHE A 559 -9.42 -25.46 18.78
N ASP A 560 -9.06 -26.47 17.98
CA ASP A 560 -9.10 -27.89 18.36
C ASP A 560 -7.91 -28.56 17.72
N ILE A 561 -7.03 -29.17 18.51
CA ILE A 561 -5.83 -29.80 17.95
C ILE A 561 -6.15 -30.91 16.94
N ASN A 562 -7.28 -31.60 17.09
CA ASN A 562 -7.64 -32.76 16.26
C ASN A 562 -8.49 -32.41 15.04
N ARG A 563 -9.03 -31.18 14.94
CA ARG A 563 -9.98 -30.80 13.89
C ARG A 563 -9.68 -29.45 13.29
N GLU A 564 -9.77 -29.37 11.98
CA GLU A 564 -9.64 -28.13 11.25
C GLU A 564 -10.95 -27.36 11.15
N PRO A 565 -10.91 -26.04 10.86
CA PRO A 565 -12.12 -25.20 10.81
C PRO A 565 -13.21 -25.73 9.88
N HIS A 566 -12.83 -26.14 8.67
CA HIS A 566 -13.78 -26.61 7.66
C HIS A 566 -14.50 -27.91 8.08
N GLU A 567 -13.88 -28.73 8.93
CA GLU A 567 -14.47 -29.97 9.47
C GLU A 567 -15.53 -29.68 10.54
N LYS A 568 -15.50 -28.47 11.13
CA LYS A 568 -16.44 -28.01 12.16
C LYS A 568 -17.66 -27.31 11.54
N ASP A 569 -17.42 -26.42 10.57
CA ASP A 569 -18.45 -25.55 10.01
C ASP A 569 -19.31 -26.25 8.92
N GLY A 570 -18.88 -27.40 8.41
CA GLY A 570 -19.66 -28.33 7.56
C GLY A 570 -20.17 -27.78 6.21
N THR A 571 -19.92 -26.51 5.91
CA THR A 571 -20.43 -25.77 4.75
C THR A 571 -19.29 -25.02 4.05
N GLY A 572 -19.39 -24.82 2.74
CA GLY A 572 -18.34 -24.16 1.93
C GLY A 572 -17.58 -25.12 1.01
N ILE A 573 -16.57 -24.60 0.33
CA ILE A 573 -15.75 -25.31 -0.66
C ILE A 573 -14.31 -25.37 -0.15
N ASP A 574 -13.78 -26.58 0.01
CA ASP A 574 -12.36 -26.80 0.27
C ASP A 574 -11.54 -26.44 -0.99
N VAL A 575 -10.62 -25.48 -0.84
CA VAL A 575 -9.82 -24.96 -1.95
C VAL A 575 -8.97 -26.04 -2.60
N SER A 576 -8.51 -27.03 -1.83
CA SER A 576 -7.70 -28.14 -2.34
C SER A 576 -8.48 -29.06 -3.29
N LYS A 577 -9.81 -29.05 -3.18
CA LYS A 577 -10.74 -29.83 -4.02
C LYS A 577 -11.31 -29.00 -5.17
N ALA A 578 -11.12 -27.68 -5.14
CA ALA A 578 -11.54 -26.79 -6.20
C ALA A 578 -10.66 -26.99 -7.45
N LYS A 579 -11.29 -27.22 -8.61
CA LYS A 579 -10.62 -27.21 -9.91
C LYS A 579 -11.01 -25.92 -10.64
N PHE A 580 -10.05 -25.21 -11.22
CA PHE A 580 -10.37 -24.19 -12.23
C PHE A 580 -11.12 -24.88 -13.37
N VAL A 581 -12.40 -24.57 -13.51
CA VAL A 581 -13.15 -24.95 -14.71
C VAL A 581 -12.67 -24.00 -15.80
N ASN A 582 -11.76 -24.48 -16.65
CA ASN A 582 -11.44 -23.82 -17.91
C ASN A 582 -12.71 -23.81 -18.76
N GLY A 583 -13.55 -22.80 -18.58
CA GLY A 583 -14.57 -22.45 -19.55
C GLY A 583 -13.85 -22.27 -20.88
N LYS A 584 -14.25 -23.04 -21.90
CA LYS A 584 -13.71 -22.98 -23.25
C LYS A 584 -13.85 -21.55 -23.82
N ARG A 585 -12.92 -20.67 -23.49
CA ARG A 585 -12.47 -19.59 -24.36
C ARG A 585 -11.04 -19.92 -24.73
N LYS A 586 -10.89 -20.67 -25.83
CA LYS A 586 -9.70 -20.55 -26.68
C LYS A 586 -9.66 -19.07 -27.11
N ARG A 587 -8.99 -18.22 -26.34
CA ARG A 587 -8.50 -16.94 -26.83
C ARG A 587 -7.05 -17.17 -27.18
N SER A 588 -6.76 -17.04 -28.47
CA SER A 588 -5.44 -17.03 -29.07
C SER A 588 -4.64 -15.79 -28.65
N LEU A 589 -4.43 -15.61 -27.35
CA LEU A 589 -3.74 -14.47 -26.73
C LEU A 589 -2.46 -14.91 -25.99
N GLU A 590 -1.85 -16.00 -26.43
CA GLU A 590 -0.59 -16.49 -25.89
C GLU A 590 0.66 -15.73 -26.39
N LYS A 591 0.50 -14.62 -27.13
CA LYS A 591 1.63 -13.73 -27.46
C LYS A 591 1.20 -12.27 -27.46
N LYS A 592 1.75 -11.52 -26.49
CA LYS A 592 1.66 -10.05 -26.29
C LYS A 592 0.37 -9.53 -25.63
N LEU A 593 0.15 -9.86 -24.35
CA LEU A 593 -0.49 -8.90 -23.46
C LEU A 593 0.64 -8.10 -22.81
N GLY A 594 0.73 -6.82 -23.15
CA GLY A 594 1.74 -5.92 -22.63
C GLY A 594 1.40 -5.46 -21.22
N ARG A 595 2.43 -5.03 -20.50
CA ARG A 595 2.40 -4.53 -19.10
C ARG A 595 1.46 -3.33 -18.88
N LEU A 596 1.04 -2.68 -19.97
CA LEU A 596 0.10 -1.57 -20.00
C LEU A 596 -1.34 -2.06 -20.23
N ASP A 597 -1.53 -3.20 -20.92
CA ASP A 597 -2.84 -3.73 -21.29
C ASP A 597 -3.58 -4.30 -20.08
N ASP A 598 -2.88 -4.92 -19.12
CA ASP A 598 -3.49 -5.38 -17.85
C ASP A 598 -3.97 -4.19 -17.00
N TRP A 599 -3.18 -3.11 -16.93
CA TRP A 599 -3.59 -1.86 -16.26
C TRP A 599 -4.74 -1.18 -17.00
N LEU A 600 -4.73 -1.19 -18.34
CA LEU A 600 -5.80 -0.61 -19.17
C LEU A 600 -7.08 -1.43 -19.14
N GLU A 601 -7.04 -2.77 -19.09
CA GLU A 601 -8.23 -3.62 -18.93
C GLU A 601 -8.89 -3.41 -17.55
N ASP A 602 -8.09 -3.25 -16.49
CA ASP A 602 -8.62 -2.85 -15.18
C ASP A 602 -9.13 -1.40 -15.20
N LYS A 603 -8.46 -0.50 -15.93
CA LYS A 603 -8.94 0.88 -16.13
C LYS A 603 -10.20 0.96 -17.00
N GLU A 604 -10.43 0.05 -17.94
CA GLU A 604 -11.68 -0.09 -18.68
C GLU A 604 -12.79 -0.66 -17.79
N SER A 605 -12.44 -1.57 -16.88
CA SER A 605 -13.32 -2.05 -15.81
C SER A 605 -13.72 -0.90 -14.86
N PHE A 606 -12.77 -0.03 -14.53
CA PHE A 606 -12.96 1.22 -13.78
C PHE A 606 -13.65 2.32 -14.61
N GLY A 607 -13.45 2.36 -15.92
CA GLY A 607 -14.09 3.30 -16.85
C GLY A 607 -15.56 2.96 -17.07
N LEU A 608 -15.90 1.67 -17.05
CA LEU A 608 -17.27 1.19 -16.96
C LEU A 608 -17.90 1.54 -15.60
N TYR A 609 -17.11 1.55 -14.51
CA TYR A 609 -17.54 2.03 -13.20
C TYR A 609 -17.77 3.56 -13.19
N LYS A 610 -16.90 4.35 -13.83
CA LYS A 610 -17.06 5.81 -13.97
C LYS A 610 -18.26 6.21 -14.84
N ASN A 611 -18.52 5.44 -15.91
CA ASN A 611 -19.73 5.61 -16.73
C ASN A 611 -21.01 5.17 -15.99
N TYR A 612 -20.88 4.27 -15.01
CA TYR A 612 -21.95 3.90 -14.09
C TYR A 612 -22.18 4.98 -13.03
N GLU A 613 -21.14 5.52 -12.39
CA GLU A 613 -21.21 6.65 -11.46
C GLU A 613 -21.77 7.90 -12.12
N LYS A 614 -21.39 8.19 -13.38
CA LYS A 614 -21.93 9.35 -14.10
C LYS A 614 -23.42 9.19 -14.43
N ARG A 615 -23.87 7.96 -14.77
CA ARG A 615 -25.31 7.65 -14.92
C ARG A 615 -26.05 7.68 -13.59
N HIS A 616 -25.45 7.17 -12.51
CA HIS A 616 -26.05 7.21 -11.17
C HIS A 616 -26.12 8.64 -10.63
N TRP A 617 -25.12 9.46 -10.88
CA TRP A 617 -25.09 10.88 -10.52
C TRP A 617 -26.13 11.69 -11.30
N GLU A 618 -26.34 11.39 -12.59
CA GLU A 618 -27.38 12.03 -13.41
C GLU A 618 -28.79 11.53 -13.03
N GLU A 619 -28.95 10.26 -12.66
CA GLU A 619 -30.22 9.71 -12.16
C GLU A 619 -30.56 10.14 -10.72
N GLU A 620 -29.58 10.42 -9.85
CA GLU A 620 -29.78 10.87 -8.46
C GLU A 620 -30.00 12.38 -8.33
N LYS A 621 -29.52 13.19 -9.29
CA LYS A 621 -29.89 14.62 -9.34
C LYS A 621 -31.38 14.85 -9.57
N ASP A 622 -32.02 13.97 -10.34
CA ASP A 622 -33.48 14.03 -10.55
C ASP A 622 -34.28 13.54 -9.33
N ILE A 623 -33.65 12.83 -8.38
CA ILE A 623 -34.30 12.36 -7.15
C ILE A 623 -34.35 13.46 -6.07
N HIS A 624 -33.54 14.51 -6.17
CA HIS A 624 -33.55 15.62 -5.21
C HIS A 624 -34.65 16.67 -5.43
N ASN A 625 -35.45 16.55 -6.50
CA ASN A 625 -36.47 17.55 -6.84
C ASN A 625 -37.94 17.10 -6.69
N ASP A 626 -38.23 15.90 -6.21
CA ASP A 626 -39.62 15.51 -5.95
C ASP A 626 -39.80 14.85 -4.58
N HIS A 627 -40.48 15.58 -3.69
CA HIS A 627 -41.23 15.03 -2.58
C HIS A 627 -42.15 13.92 -3.13
N PHE A 628 -41.93 12.64 -2.82
CA PHE A 628 -43.02 11.71 -2.50
C PHE A 628 -42.50 10.37 -1.99
N LEU A 629 -42.96 10.02 -0.80
CA LEU A 629 -43.04 8.66 -0.28
C LEU A 629 -43.73 7.76 -1.32
N THR A 630 -42.98 7.02 -2.12
CA THR A 630 -43.49 5.81 -2.76
C THR A 630 -42.43 4.72 -2.79
N LYS A 631 -42.86 3.53 -2.32
CA LYS A 631 -42.16 2.25 -2.39
C LYS A 631 -41.44 2.07 -3.74
N ARG A 632 -40.12 2.21 -3.76
CA ARG A 632 -39.29 1.47 -4.72
C ARG A 632 -38.74 0.25 -3.99
N ASN A 633 -39.13 -0.93 -4.48
CA ASN A 633 -38.52 -2.21 -4.15
C ASN A 633 -37.03 -2.14 -4.48
N THR A 634 -36.19 -1.98 -3.46
CA THR A 634 -34.74 -2.21 -3.54
C THR A 634 -34.49 -3.70 -3.37
N THR A 635 -34.66 -4.47 -4.44
CA THR A 635 -34.05 -5.81 -4.55
C THR A 635 -32.75 -5.65 -5.32
N ASP A 636 -31.71 -5.15 -4.66
CA ASP A 636 -30.35 -5.56 -5.01
C ASP A 636 -30.15 -6.90 -4.29
N ASP A 637 -30.60 -7.99 -4.92
CA ASP A 637 -30.58 -9.34 -4.34
C ASP A 637 -29.13 -9.83 -4.21
N THR A 638 -28.43 -9.36 -3.17
CA THR A 638 -27.10 -9.86 -2.80
C THR A 638 -27.23 -11.25 -2.16
N VAL A 639 -26.50 -12.23 -2.69
CA VAL A 639 -26.52 -13.62 -2.21
C VAL A 639 -25.29 -13.87 -1.35
N ASN A 640 -25.46 -14.53 -0.19
CA ASN A 640 -24.34 -14.97 0.64
C ASN A 640 -23.31 -15.73 -0.21
N GLY A 641 -22.07 -15.26 -0.13
CA GLY A 641 -20.92 -15.87 -0.77
C GLY A 641 -20.68 -17.27 -0.23
N THR A 642 -20.16 -18.13 -1.08
CA THR A 642 -19.72 -19.45 -0.65
C THR A 642 -18.35 -19.32 -0.01
N ILE A 643 -18.23 -19.76 1.25
CA ILE A 643 -16.95 -19.82 1.94
C ILE A 643 -16.01 -20.75 1.18
N VAL A 644 -14.79 -20.29 0.96
CA VAL A 644 -13.65 -21.03 0.43
C VAL A 644 -12.70 -21.30 1.59
N TRP A 645 -12.55 -22.57 1.92
CA TRP A 645 -11.66 -23.03 2.96
C TRP A 645 -10.25 -23.23 2.42
N GLY A 646 -9.33 -22.38 2.86
CA GLY A 646 -7.91 -22.65 2.79
C GLY A 646 -7.46 -23.65 3.86
N LYS A 647 -6.14 -23.80 3.99
CA LYS A 647 -5.49 -24.58 5.04
C LYS A 647 -4.87 -23.62 6.05
N SER A 648 -5.20 -23.78 7.33
CA SER A 648 -4.62 -22.96 8.41
C SER A 648 -3.10 -23.11 8.44
N LEU A 649 -2.39 -22.01 8.69
CA LEU A 649 -0.92 -21.96 8.80
C LEU A 649 -0.39 -22.80 9.98
N LEU A 650 -1.24 -23.09 10.98
CA LEU A 650 -0.92 -23.98 12.11
C LEU A 650 -0.94 -25.46 11.71
N ARG A 651 -1.51 -25.79 10.55
CA ARG A 651 -1.74 -27.16 10.09
C ARG A 651 -0.73 -27.51 9.01
N LYS A 652 -0.45 -28.80 8.85
CA LYS A 652 0.47 -29.27 7.81
C LYS A 652 -0.07 -28.91 6.43
N MET A 653 0.73 -28.16 5.66
CA MET A 653 0.36 -27.79 4.29
C MET A 653 1.12 -28.62 3.24
N ASP A 654 0.36 -29.12 2.27
CA ASP A 654 0.92 -29.79 1.11
C ASP A 654 1.60 -28.81 0.16
N TYR A 655 2.44 -29.35 -0.73
CA TYR A 655 2.96 -28.58 -1.85
C TYR A 655 1.84 -28.34 -2.86
N ARG A 656 1.58 -27.07 -3.20
CA ARG A 656 0.45 -26.63 -4.03
C ARG A 656 0.94 -25.74 -5.17
N LYS A 657 0.20 -25.77 -6.28
CA LYS A 657 0.34 -24.81 -7.39
C LYS A 657 -0.65 -23.66 -7.22
N CYS A 658 -0.45 -22.56 -7.95
CA CYS A 658 -1.36 -21.41 -7.94
C CYS A 658 -2.81 -21.82 -8.24
N GLU A 659 -3.03 -22.70 -9.23
CA GLU A 659 -4.38 -23.15 -9.57
C GLU A 659 -5.08 -23.90 -8.43
N ASN A 660 -4.32 -24.56 -7.55
CA ASN A 660 -4.87 -25.34 -6.42
C ASN A 660 -5.36 -24.46 -5.27
N ILE A 661 -5.04 -23.16 -5.28
CA ILE A 661 -5.43 -22.20 -4.24
C ILE A 661 -6.08 -20.95 -4.81
N LEU A 662 -6.67 -21.09 -6.01
CA LEU A 662 -7.45 -20.07 -6.70
C LEU A 662 -6.68 -18.80 -7.09
N ILE A 663 -5.36 -18.88 -7.19
CA ILE A 663 -4.55 -17.81 -7.76
C ILE A 663 -4.62 -17.94 -9.29
N LYS A 664 -5.07 -16.89 -9.97
CA LYS A 664 -5.16 -16.88 -11.43
C LYS A 664 -3.76 -16.90 -12.05
N PRO A 665 -3.58 -17.42 -13.28
CA PRO A 665 -2.29 -17.40 -13.95
C PRO A 665 -1.65 -16.00 -14.03
N GLY A 666 -2.45 -14.96 -14.30
CA GLY A 666 -2.01 -13.56 -14.35
C GLY A 666 -1.56 -13.00 -12.99
N ASP A 667 -2.08 -13.55 -11.89
CA ASP A 667 -1.79 -13.15 -10.50
C ASP A 667 -0.70 -14.04 -9.86
N CYS A 668 -0.40 -15.18 -10.48
CA CYS A 668 0.58 -16.14 -9.98
C CYS A 668 2.01 -15.61 -10.10
N VAL A 669 2.78 -15.77 -9.03
CA VAL A 669 4.23 -15.48 -9.00
C VAL A 669 5.09 -16.73 -9.23
N CYS A 670 4.47 -17.90 -9.28
CA CYS A 670 5.13 -19.17 -9.54
C CYS A 670 5.28 -19.38 -11.06
N ASN A 671 6.50 -19.67 -11.51
CA ASN A 671 6.80 -20.02 -12.91
C ASN A 671 7.28 -21.47 -13.07
#